data_AF-A0A954GSD4-F1
#
_entry.id   AF-A0A954GSD4-F1
#
_cell.length_a   1.000
_cell.length_b   1.000
_cell.length_c   1.000
_cell.angle_alpha   90.00
_cell.angle_beta   90.00
_cell.angle_gamma   90.00
#
_symmetry.space_group_name_H-M   'P 1'
#
loop_
_entity.id
_entity.type
_entity.pdbx_description
1 polymer ?
#
loop_
_entity_poly.entity_id
_entity_poly.type
_entity_poly.pdbx_seq_one_letter_code
_entity_poly.pdbx_strand_id
1 'polypeptide(L)'
;MASRKNKKQSGLPKGIDAAQVRELVGYLNFSSGNSDPLLLKGINNLWDPLDAARKSDNLRETLLASCQQLHAEDAAFSDVSQAEAVIELALNQVLPAYREYHRDLLFHLQAEDFEQPFFLARIIEATLQQGGDWTEAERIISESLKSLNDFVGYRPVAVLENGRKMEIYSHERFHPLPLYTREAGVAKGPYSELISRVMEFLTEAPQDILHDSYLDLDRLDELCCDQRAHDHMHPVNKRTNYLFGEWDPHQINTKGYYHRFVVRKLIMDALVDWVDHPKSRANREERLFDAAAALCGTMLMASSISGAGPDTHDSTISLTNLLPLVARRRDIFYARLMDSVDGPRKARLLREQRKTQQPFGHIRQHLNMQLAGYGAQQVQHRELSHMYAIMGYAEASREHAIAIPAASTRIESEIECTINSAHRAIDHGSIQQACEYMAQLPDLLKRGVECGALVDPWNILGFHGQFPLFAAREDSIPDNRVETLLDLMEGVFGIYSRCLGEAAAQGHPELAVKVSNVFQSQAEWWDRFGSSVIEDLPKVQGMESWESATNVSDALGKWREAGEAAGDISFWRQHVERFQSAQAYALVVSTLLDKQDFVASMGLMMQWMSQLSDVGFESPHHSIFELLIRWMRDATRRDPEPLTAAERPVMIRR
;
A
#
# COMPACT_ATOMS: atom_id res chain seq x y z
N MET A 1 40.95 58.75 -17.03
CA MET A 1 41.37 57.43 -16.49
C MET A 1 40.15 56.72 -15.93
N ALA A 2 40.02 55.46 -16.31
CA ALA A 2 38.90 54.54 -16.16
C ALA A 2 38.09 54.59 -14.85
N SER A 3 36.77 54.78 -14.99
CA SER A 3 35.78 54.33 -14.00
C SER A 3 35.50 52.85 -14.26
N ARG A 4 35.88 51.99 -13.31
CA ARG A 4 35.61 50.55 -13.32
C ARG A 4 34.10 50.32 -13.18
N LYS A 5 33.46 49.84 -14.25
CA LYS A 5 32.15 49.18 -14.19
C LYS A 5 32.26 47.94 -13.30
N ASN A 6 31.68 47.99 -12.11
CA ASN A 6 31.37 46.80 -11.33
C ASN A 6 30.25 46.03 -12.06
N LYS A 7 30.61 44.93 -12.74
CA LYS A 7 29.66 43.89 -13.11
C LYS A 7 29.07 43.34 -11.80
N LYS A 8 27.76 43.53 -11.57
CA LYS A 8 27.00 42.77 -10.56
C LYS A 8 27.30 41.28 -10.81
N GLN A 9 27.84 40.60 -9.82
CA GLN A 9 27.96 39.14 -9.86
C GLN A 9 26.55 38.54 -9.88
N SER A 10 26.33 37.65 -10.84
CA SER A 10 25.11 36.87 -11.10
C SER A 10 24.59 36.19 -9.84
N GLY A 11 23.28 36.26 -9.60
CA GLY A 11 22.59 35.66 -8.45
C GLY A 11 22.44 34.13 -8.50
N LEU A 12 23.10 33.45 -9.43
CA LEU A 12 23.10 31.99 -9.53
C LEU A 12 24.10 31.38 -8.52
N PRO A 13 23.73 30.28 -7.82
CA PRO A 13 24.67 29.49 -7.04
C PRO A 13 25.95 29.14 -7.83
N LYS A 14 27.10 29.11 -7.14
CA LYS A 14 28.39 28.81 -7.77
C LYS A 14 28.37 27.41 -8.39
N GLY A 15 28.72 27.31 -9.67
CA GLY A 15 28.80 26.04 -10.40
C GLY A 15 27.64 25.76 -11.36
N ILE A 16 26.64 26.65 -11.42
CA ILE A 16 25.53 26.56 -12.36
C ILE A 16 25.87 27.28 -13.67
N ASP A 17 25.68 26.60 -14.81
CA ASP A 17 25.86 27.18 -16.15
C ASP A 17 24.64 28.02 -16.54
N ALA A 18 24.86 29.31 -16.77
CA ALA A 18 23.82 30.25 -17.18
C ALA A 18 23.18 29.89 -18.53
N ALA A 19 23.92 29.24 -19.44
CA ALA A 19 23.38 28.80 -20.73
C ALA A 19 22.35 27.67 -20.54
N GLN A 20 22.67 26.70 -19.68
CA GLN A 20 21.79 25.58 -19.36
C GLN A 20 20.50 26.03 -18.65
N VAL A 21 20.61 26.97 -17.70
CA VAL A 21 19.44 27.54 -17.02
C VAL A 21 18.55 28.30 -17.99
N ARG A 22 19.14 29.01 -18.97
CA ARG A 22 18.38 29.68 -20.03
C ARG A 22 17.61 28.69 -20.90
N GLU A 23 18.19 27.55 -21.25
CA GLU A 23 17.50 26.50 -22.00
C GLU A 23 16.33 25.90 -21.20
N LEU A 24 16.53 25.66 -19.90
CA LEU A 24 15.47 25.18 -19.01
C LEU A 24 14.28 26.15 -18.93
N VAL A 25 14.55 27.44 -18.71
CA VAL A 25 13.49 28.46 -18.69
C VAL A 25 12.83 28.56 -20.06
N GLY A 26 13.60 28.42 -21.15
CA GLY A 26 13.06 28.35 -22.52
C GLY A 26 12.08 27.20 -22.70
N TYR A 27 12.43 26.00 -22.24
CA TYR A 27 11.53 24.85 -22.26
C TYR A 27 10.26 25.13 -21.44
N LEU A 28 10.40 25.58 -20.19
CA LEU A 28 9.26 25.87 -19.31
C LEU A 28 8.29 26.89 -19.92
N ASN A 29 8.81 27.86 -20.67
CA ASN A 29 8.01 28.96 -21.21
C ASN A 29 7.38 28.67 -22.57
N PHE A 30 8.00 27.82 -23.40
CA PHE A 30 7.58 27.63 -24.80
C PHE A 30 7.14 26.19 -25.13
N SER A 31 7.42 25.22 -24.26
CA SER A 31 7.02 23.82 -24.46
C SER A 31 5.54 23.60 -24.10
N SER A 32 4.95 22.59 -24.73
CA SER A 32 3.64 22.03 -24.36
C SER A 32 3.76 20.84 -23.41
N GLY A 33 4.95 20.57 -22.84
CA GLY A 33 5.17 19.49 -21.88
C GLY A 33 5.49 18.11 -22.47
N ASN A 34 5.87 18.02 -23.75
CA ASN A 34 6.39 16.77 -24.31
C ASN A 34 7.71 16.41 -23.65
N SER A 35 7.89 15.13 -23.27
CA SER A 35 9.09 14.73 -22.55
C SER A 35 10.36 15.04 -23.35
N ASP A 36 11.31 15.74 -22.71
CA ASP A 36 12.53 16.21 -23.36
C ASP A 36 13.75 15.84 -22.51
N PRO A 37 14.62 14.93 -23.00
CA PRO A 37 15.84 14.55 -22.28
C PRO A 37 16.75 15.72 -21.91
N LEU A 38 16.72 16.84 -22.65
CA LEU A 38 17.48 18.05 -22.33
C LEU A 38 16.97 18.73 -21.06
N LEU A 39 15.64 18.79 -20.86
CA LEU A 39 15.04 19.28 -19.62
C LEU A 39 15.49 18.42 -18.44
N LEU A 40 15.30 17.11 -18.54
CA LEU A 40 15.68 16.17 -17.47
C LEU A 40 17.16 16.31 -17.12
N LYS A 41 18.03 16.32 -18.13
CA LYS A 41 19.48 16.49 -17.96
C LYS A 41 19.81 17.84 -17.33
N GLY A 42 19.13 18.91 -17.73
CA GLY A 42 19.30 20.24 -17.15
C GLY A 42 18.98 20.27 -15.66
N ILE A 43 17.79 19.80 -15.26
CA ILE A 43 17.39 19.70 -13.86
C ILE A 43 18.35 18.81 -13.06
N ASN A 44 18.77 17.68 -13.64
CA ASN A 44 19.72 16.76 -13.02
C ASN A 44 21.10 17.41 -12.79
N ASN A 45 21.58 18.24 -13.71
CA ASN A 45 22.84 18.97 -13.53
C ASN A 45 22.76 20.03 -12.43
N LEU A 46 21.61 20.70 -12.30
CA LEU A 46 21.33 21.64 -11.22
C LEU A 46 21.23 20.97 -9.85
N TRP A 47 21.11 19.65 -9.76
CA TRP A 47 20.76 18.98 -8.51
C TRP A 47 21.83 18.98 -7.40
N ASP A 48 23.12 18.89 -7.75
CA ASP A 48 24.21 18.87 -6.75
C ASP A 48 24.53 20.25 -6.15
N PRO A 49 24.54 21.35 -6.94
CA PRO A 49 24.81 22.67 -6.41
C PRO A 49 23.72 23.21 -5.46
N LEU A 50 22.51 22.64 -5.49
CA LEU A 50 21.42 23.04 -4.59
C LEU A 50 21.72 22.60 -3.16
N ASP A 51 21.38 23.46 -2.20
CA ASP A 51 21.49 23.11 -0.78
C ASP A 51 20.65 21.86 -0.49
N ALA A 52 21.24 20.94 0.27
CA ALA A 52 20.63 19.68 0.65
C ALA A 52 19.38 19.89 1.51
N ALA A 53 19.27 21.02 2.21
CA ALA A 53 18.06 21.41 2.89
C ALA A 53 17.03 21.98 1.88
N ARG A 54 15.88 21.31 1.75
CA ARG A 54 14.73 21.72 0.90
C ARG A 54 15.10 21.91 -0.58
N LYS A 55 15.50 20.82 -1.24
CA LYS A 55 15.99 20.89 -2.63
C LYS A 55 14.92 21.36 -3.60
N SER A 56 13.66 20.97 -3.38
CA SER A 56 12.52 21.43 -4.19
C SER A 56 12.35 22.96 -4.14
N ASP A 57 12.38 23.55 -2.94
CA ASP A 57 12.30 25.00 -2.73
C ASP A 57 13.46 25.74 -3.39
N ASN A 58 14.69 25.23 -3.24
CA ASN A 58 15.87 25.86 -3.84
C ASN A 58 15.84 25.78 -5.37
N LEU A 59 15.34 24.68 -5.94
CA LEU A 59 15.13 24.55 -7.39
C LEU A 59 14.11 25.60 -7.87
N ARG A 60 12.98 25.72 -7.16
CA ARG A 60 11.94 26.72 -7.45
C ARG A 60 12.52 28.13 -7.48
N GLU A 61 13.19 28.53 -6.39
CA GLU A 61 13.77 29.87 -6.27
C GLU A 61 14.82 30.15 -7.35
N THR A 62 15.65 29.17 -7.68
CA THR A 62 16.65 29.29 -8.74
C THR A 62 16.00 29.51 -10.11
N LEU A 63 14.95 28.74 -10.44
CA LEU A 63 14.24 28.85 -11.71
C LEU A 63 13.47 30.18 -11.82
N LEU A 64 12.77 30.61 -10.77
CA LEU A 64 12.04 31.88 -10.74
C LEU A 64 12.97 33.10 -10.84
N ALA A 65 14.07 33.11 -10.09
CA ALA A 65 15.07 34.17 -10.17
C ALA A 65 15.66 34.26 -11.60
N SER A 66 15.83 33.12 -12.26
CA SER A 66 16.31 33.05 -13.64
C SER A 66 15.27 33.55 -14.66
N CYS A 67 13.98 33.28 -14.44
CA CYS A 67 12.89 33.86 -15.24
C CYS A 67 12.91 35.38 -15.16
N GLN A 68 13.00 35.96 -13.95
CA GLN A 68 13.05 37.40 -13.74
C GLN A 68 14.28 38.04 -14.39
N GLN A 69 15.44 37.38 -14.30
CA GLN A 69 16.66 37.87 -14.94
C GLN A 69 16.53 37.86 -16.47
N LEU A 70 16.03 36.76 -17.06
CA LEU A 70 15.87 36.65 -18.51
C LEU A 70 14.83 37.62 -19.06
N HIS A 71 13.73 37.84 -18.33
CA HIS A 71 12.72 38.84 -18.68
C HIS A 71 13.31 40.26 -18.76
N ALA A 72 14.26 40.59 -17.88
CA ALA A 72 14.92 41.89 -17.88
C ALA A 72 16.02 42.04 -18.95
N GLU A 73 16.67 40.94 -19.34
CA GLU A 73 17.89 40.96 -20.16
C GLU A 73 17.68 40.53 -21.63
N ASP A 74 16.65 39.74 -21.93
CA ASP A 74 16.44 39.11 -23.24
C ASP A 74 15.02 39.32 -23.77
N ALA A 75 14.91 39.96 -24.93
CA ALA A 75 13.64 40.24 -25.59
C ALA A 75 12.85 38.97 -25.98
N ALA A 76 13.53 37.83 -26.15
CA ALA A 76 12.86 36.55 -26.39
C ALA A 76 12.02 36.08 -25.19
N PHE A 77 12.35 36.55 -23.98
CA PHE A 77 11.65 36.25 -22.73
C PHE A 77 10.80 37.44 -22.26
N SER A 78 10.25 38.21 -23.20
CA SER A 78 9.37 39.35 -22.87
C SER A 78 8.10 38.95 -22.11
N ASP A 79 7.65 37.71 -22.26
CA ASP A 79 6.59 37.12 -21.45
C ASP A 79 7.11 35.81 -20.85
N VAL A 80 7.18 35.74 -19.52
CA VAL A 80 7.60 34.55 -18.76
C VAL A 80 6.46 33.98 -17.90
N SER A 81 5.23 34.44 -18.13
CA SER A 81 4.07 34.14 -17.29
C SER A 81 3.78 32.64 -17.24
N GLN A 82 3.99 31.92 -18.35
CA GLN A 82 3.85 30.46 -18.38
C GLN A 82 4.90 29.79 -17.48
N ALA A 83 6.18 30.13 -17.65
CA ALA A 83 7.24 29.52 -16.85
C ALA A 83 7.03 29.76 -15.34
N GLU A 84 6.73 31.00 -14.95
CA GLU A 84 6.47 31.35 -13.55
C GLU A 84 5.28 30.57 -12.98
N ALA A 85 4.16 30.51 -13.70
CA ALA A 85 2.98 29.79 -13.25
C ALA A 85 3.21 28.28 -13.14
N VAL A 86 3.89 27.67 -14.11
CA VAL A 86 4.20 26.24 -14.11
C VAL A 86 5.13 25.87 -12.96
N ILE A 87 6.18 26.67 -12.71
CA ILE A 87 7.12 26.42 -11.60
C ILE A 87 6.37 26.44 -10.27
N GLU A 88 5.50 27.43 -10.06
CA GLU A 88 4.67 27.55 -8.86
C GLU A 88 3.66 26.40 -8.73
N LEU A 89 2.90 26.09 -9.80
CA LEU A 89 1.93 24.99 -9.79
C LEU A 89 2.61 23.64 -9.52
N ALA A 90 3.66 23.30 -10.26
CA ALA A 90 4.33 22.01 -10.16
C ALA A 90 4.93 21.78 -8.77
N LEU A 91 5.72 22.74 -8.27
CA LEU A 91 6.51 22.54 -7.05
C LEU A 91 5.76 22.89 -5.76
N ASN A 92 4.83 23.87 -5.78
CA ASN A 92 4.09 24.27 -4.57
C ASN A 92 2.69 23.66 -4.46
N GLN A 93 2.10 23.15 -5.54
CA GLN A 93 0.73 22.64 -5.51
C GLN A 93 0.66 21.17 -5.91
N VAL A 94 1.17 20.79 -7.09
CA VAL A 94 1.09 19.41 -7.60
C VAL A 94 1.94 18.46 -6.74
N LEU A 95 3.17 18.81 -6.38
CA LEU A 95 4.02 17.96 -5.53
C LEU A 95 3.40 17.69 -4.14
N PRO A 96 2.93 18.70 -3.37
CA PRO A 96 2.19 18.44 -2.13
C PRO A 96 0.90 17.65 -2.34
N ALA A 97 0.14 17.94 -3.41
CA ALA A 97 -1.08 17.19 -3.73
C ALA A 97 -0.79 15.73 -4.07
N TYR A 98 0.33 15.43 -4.74
CA TYR A 98 0.78 14.06 -5.02
C TYR A 98 1.08 13.30 -3.72
N ARG A 99 1.76 13.94 -2.78
CA ARG A 99 2.03 13.36 -1.47
C ARG A 99 0.75 13.08 -0.69
N GLU A 100 -0.21 14.01 -0.70
CA GLU A 100 -1.51 13.83 -0.04
C GLU A 100 -2.33 12.72 -0.70
N TYR A 101 -2.35 12.68 -2.04
CA TYR A 101 -3.02 11.64 -2.83
C TYR A 101 -2.49 10.24 -2.49
N HIS A 102 -1.17 10.12 -2.26
CA HIS A 102 -0.46 8.88 -1.94
C HIS A 102 -0.21 8.68 -0.44
N ARG A 103 -0.87 9.43 0.44
CA ARG A 103 -0.67 9.36 1.90
C ARG A 103 -0.88 7.96 2.46
N ASP A 104 -1.68 7.13 1.79
CA ASP A 104 -1.92 5.76 2.20
C ASP A 104 -0.89 4.77 1.65
N LEU A 105 -0.73 4.77 0.32
CA LEU A 105 0.14 3.85 -0.42
C LEU A 105 1.63 4.06 -0.08
N LEU A 106 2.04 5.33 0.04
CA LEU A 106 3.43 5.75 0.24
C LEU A 106 3.64 6.41 1.61
N PHE A 107 2.80 6.06 2.60
CA PHE A 107 2.84 6.61 3.96
C PHE A 107 4.24 6.64 4.62
N HIS A 108 5.04 5.60 4.35
CA HIS A 108 6.36 5.41 4.95
C HIS A 108 7.44 6.36 4.39
N LEU A 109 7.19 6.98 3.24
CA LEU A 109 8.13 7.90 2.60
C LEU A 109 8.12 9.27 3.29
N GLN A 110 9.30 9.85 3.44
CA GLN A 110 9.46 11.21 3.92
C GLN A 110 9.38 12.21 2.77
N ALA A 111 9.29 13.51 3.08
CA ALA A 111 9.21 14.55 2.05
C ALA A 111 10.38 14.49 1.06
N GLU A 112 11.58 14.18 1.57
CA GLU A 112 12.83 14.12 0.83
C GLU A 112 12.88 12.94 -0.17
N ASP A 113 12.11 11.87 0.07
CA ASP A 113 12.01 10.72 -0.84
C ASP A 113 11.30 11.08 -2.16
N PHE A 114 10.46 12.12 -2.14
CA PHE A 114 9.80 12.68 -3.34
C PHE A 114 10.64 13.77 -4.01
N GLU A 115 11.70 14.26 -3.37
CA GLU A 115 12.59 15.28 -3.93
C GLU A 115 13.72 14.60 -4.70
N GLN A 116 13.48 14.26 -5.97
CA GLN A 116 14.48 13.69 -6.88
C GLN A 116 14.43 14.39 -8.24
N PRO A 117 15.57 14.61 -8.92
CA PRO A 117 15.66 15.54 -10.04
C PRO A 117 14.76 15.14 -11.21
N PHE A 118 14.81 13.86 -11.62
CA PHE A 118 13.96 13.38 -12.70
C PHE A 118 12.49 13.28 -12.31
N PHE A 119 12.18 12.98 -11.05
CA PHE A 119 10.79 12.96 -10.59
C PHE A 119 10.16 14.36 -10.63
N LEU A 120 10.86 15.37 -10.14
CA LEU A 120 10.41 16.77 -10.24
C LEU A 120 10.29 17.23 -11.70
N ALA A 121 11.18 16.78 -12.58
CA ALA A 121 11.05 17.02 -14.02
C ALA A 121 9.76 16.40 -14.57
N ARG A 122 9.37 15.19 -14.15
CA ARG A 122 8.10 14.56 -14.57
C ARG A 122 6.86 15.31 -14.06
N ILE A 123 6.92 15.85 -12.84
CA ILE A 123 5.84 16.71 -12.32
C ILE A 123 5.71 17.98 -13.17
N ILE A 124 6.83 18.60 -13.55
CA ILE A 124 6.86 19.78 -14.43
C ILE A 124 6.28 19.44 -15.81
N GLU A 125 6.70 18.33 -16.42
CA GLU A 125 6.18 17.86 -17.71
C GLU A 125 4.66 17.61 -17.64
N ALA A 126 4.20 16.89 -16.62
CA ALA A 126 2.78 16.61 -16.41
C ALA A 126 1.95 17.88 -16.20
N THR A 127 2.50 18.88 -15.49
CA THR A 127 1.86 20.19 -15.29
C THR A 127 1.76 20.96 -16.61
N LEU A 128 2.83 20.98 -17.41
CA LEU A 128 2.87 21.64 -18.72
C LEU A 128 1.88 21.03 -19.72
N GLN A 129 1.72 19.71 -19.70
CA GLN A 129 0.79 18.99 -20.58
C GLN A 129 -0.67 19.40 -20.39
N GLN A 130 -1.02 19.98 -19.23
CA GLN A 130 -2.39 20.44 -18.97
C GLN A 130 -2.76 21.71 -19.74
N GLY A 131 -1.75 22.47 -20.20
CA GLY A 131 -1.93 23.74 -20.91
C GLY A 131 -2.59 24.84 -20.09
N GLY A 132 -2.55 26.07 -20.63
CA GLY A 132 -3.29 27.20 -20.07
C GLY A 132 -4.82 27.01 -20.17
N ASP A 133 -5.65 27.70 -19.39
CA ASP A 133 -5.37 28.81 -18.45
C ASP A 133 -4.70 28.33 -17.15
N TRP A 134 -3.56 28.92 -16.81
CA TRP A 134 -2.74 28.55 -15.64
C TRP A 134 -3.36 29.00 -14.30
N THR A 135 -4.47 29.76 -14.34
CA THR A 135 -5.23 30.12 -13.13
C THR A 135 -6.12 28.99 -12.62
N GLU A 136 -6.42 27.97 -13.45
CA GLU A 136 -7.27 26.83 -13.10
C GLU A 136 -6.50 25.75 -12.31
N ALA A 137 -5.97 26.12 -11.14
CA ALA A 137 -5.11 25.27 -10.34
C ALA A 137 -5.73 23.89 -10.01
N GLU A 138 -7.00 23.84 -9.62
CA GLU A 138 -7.68 22.57 -9.27
C GLU A 138 -7.74 21.59 -10.45
N ARG A 139 -8.05 22.08 -11.66
CA ARG A 139 -8.05 21.27 -12.89
C ARG A 139 -6.65 20.74 -13.16
N ILE A 140 -5.65 21.63 -13.12
CA ILE A 140 -4.26 21.29 -13.44
C ILE A 140 -3.74 20.24 -12.45
N ILE A 141 -4.00 20.41 -11.15
CA ILE A 141 -3.60 19.45 -10.12
C ILE A 141 -4.26 18.09 -10.39
N SER A 142 -5.59 18.05 -10.56
CA SER A 142 -6.32 16.79 -10.74
C SER A 142 -5.86 16.03 -11.98
N GLU A 143 -5.72 16.71 -13.12
CA GLU A 143 -5.31 16.07 -14.37
C GLU A 143 -3.82 15.70 -14.39
N SER A 144 -2.95 16.51 -13.76
CA SER A 144 -1.53 16.16 -13.60
C SER A 144 -1.35 14.90 -12.76
N LEU A 145 -2.12 14.75 -11.68
CA LEU A 145 -2.07 13.52 -10.87
C LEU A 145 -2.52 12.29 -11.67
N LYS A 146 -3.58 12.42 -12.49
CA LYS A 146 -4.03 11.34 -13.36
C LYS A 146 -2.96 10.94 -14.39
N SER A 147 -2.27 11.91 -14.99
CA SER A 147 -1.21 11.61 -15.97
C SER A 147 0.05 11.04 -15.34
N LEU A 148 0.40 11.46 -14.13
CA LEU A 148 1.56 10.95 -13.41
C LEU A 148 1.36 9.51 -12.97
N ASN A 149 0.18 9.19 -12.42
CA ASN A 149 -0.14 7.89 -11.82
C ASN A 149 -0.37 6.81 -12.89
N ASP A 150 0.73 6.33 -13.49
CA ASP A 150 0.70 5.43 -14.63
C ASP A 150 1.18 3.99 -14.34
N PHE A 151 1.74 3.74 -13.16
CA PHE A 151 2.32 2.45 -12.78
C PHE A 151 1.61 1.79 -11.59
N VAL A 152 1.42 0.47 -11.67
CA VAL A 152 0.94 -0.39 -10.57
C VAL A 152 1.76 -1.68 -10.42
N GLY A 153 2.48 -2.09 -11.47
CA GLY A 153 3.22 -3.36 -11.55
C GLY A 153 2.33 -4.55 -11.89
N TYR A 154 2.79 -5.75 -11.56
CA TYR A 154 2.01 -6.98 -11.75
C TYR A 154 0.74 -6.98 -10.87
N ARG A 155 -0.41 -6.76 -11.51
CA ARG A 155 -1.73 -6.73 -10.87
C ARG A 155 -2.71 -7.60 -11.67
N PRO A 156 -3.05 -8.81 -11.21
CA PRO A 156 -4.11 -9.61 -11.80
C PRO A 156 -5.43 -8.85 -11.72
N VAL A 157 -6.24 -8.82 -12.77
CA VAL A 157 -7.50 -8.08 -12.82
C VAL A 157 -8.64 -9.04 -13.14
N ALA A 158 -9.68 -9.05 -12.29
CA ALA A 158 -10.85 -9.87 -12.51
C ALA A 158 -11.56 -9.51 -13.82
N VAL A 159 -12.03 -10.53 -14.54
CA VAL A 159 -12.88 -10.38 -15.72
C VAL A 159 -14.32 -10.65 -15.30
N LEU A 160 -15.20 -9.67 -15.47
CA LEU A 160 -16.61 -9.80 -15.12
C LEU A 160 -17.36 -10.63 -16.17
N GLU A 161 -18.56 -11.10 -15.84
CA GLU A 161 -19.41 -11.93 -16.73
C GLU A 161 -19.70 -11.29 -18.10
N ASN A 162 -19.68 -9.96 -18.17
CA ASN A 162 -19.83 -9.20 -19.41
C ASN A 162 -18.57 -9.23 -20.32
N GLY A 163 -17.55 -9.99 -19.94
CA GLY A 163 -16.27 -10.11 -20.65
C GLY A 163 -15.36 -8.89 -20.51
N ARG A 164 -15.72 -7.89 -19.70
CA ARG A 164 -14.89 -6.70 -19.47
C ARG A 164 -13.95 -6.95 -18.30
N LYS A 165 -12.68 -6.57 -18.50
CA LYS A 165 -11.72 -6.44 -17.41
C LYS A 165 -12.15 -5.29 -16.51
N MET A 166 -12.04 -5.48 -15.20
CA MET A 166 -12.15 -4.39 -14.25
C MET A 166 -11.09 -3.32 -14.53
N GLU A 167 -11.39 -2.07 -14.17
CA GLU A 167 -10.38 -1.02 -14.18
C GLU A 167 -9.64 -1.01 -12.84
N ILE A 168 -8.33 -0.80 -12.91
CA ILE A 168 -7.47 -0.67 -11.73
C ILE A 168 -7.79 0.66 -11.06
N TYR A 169 -7.94 0.66 -9.73
CA TYR A 169 -8.23 1.86 -8.96
C TYR A 169 -7.14 2.93 -9.13
N SER A 170 -7.55 4.19 -9.23
CA SER A 170 -6.62 5.29 -9.47
C SER A 170 -5.60 5.47 -8.33
N HIS A 171 -6.00 5.23 -7.08
CA HIS A 171 -5.12 5.34 -5.90
C HIS A 171 -4.14 4.17 -5.76
N GLU A 172 -4.31 3.09 -6.52
CA GLU A 172 -3.35 1.98 -6.58
C GLU A 172 -2.19 2.30 -7.55
N ARG A 173 -2.42 3.24 -8.47
CA ARG A 173 -1.43 3.71 -9.44
C ARG A 173 -0.63 4.87 -8.88
N PHE A 174 0.67 4.86 -9.11
CA PHE A 174 1.58 5.95 -8.78
C PHE A 174 2.63 6.08 -9.89
N HIS A 175 3.48 7.11 -9.83
CA HIS A 175 4.62 7.20 -10.75
C HIS A 175 5.89 6.61 -10.09
N PRO A 176 6.56 5.63 -10.71
CA PRO A 176 7.76 5.03 -10.13
C PRO A 176 8.93 6.02 -10.26
N LEU A 177 9.84 6.04 -9.30
CA LEU A 177 10.92 7.02 -9.25
C LEU A 177 11.92 6.81 -10.39
N PRO A 178 12.11 7.75 -11.33
CA PRO A 178 13.05 7.54 -12.43
C PRO A 178 14.50 7.58 -11.94
N LEU A 179 15.27 6.53 -12.25
CA LEU A 179 16.68 6.36 -11.91
C LEU A 179 17.61 6.59 -13.12
N TYR A 180 17.14 6.24 -14.31
CA TYR A 180 17.80 6.50 -15.58
C TYR A 180 16.76 6.79 -16.66
N THR A 181 17.08 7.73 -17.55
CA THR A 181 16.29 8.00 -18.76
C THR A 181 17.22 8.07 -19.96
N ARG A 182 16.81 7.49 -21.08
CA ARG A 182 17.58 7.54 -22.34
C ARG A 182 17.90 9.00 -22.68
N GLU A 183 19.13 9.24 -23.14
CA GLU A 183 19.69 10.57 -23.48
C GLU A 183 19.91 11.53 -22.29
N ALA A 184 19.10 11.46 -21.23
CA ALA A 184 19.30 12.26 -20.01
C ALA A 184 20.34 11.65 -19.05
N GLY A 185 20.52 10.32 -19.09
CA GLY A 185 21.49 9.59 -18.26
C GLY A 185 20.91 9.17 -16.92
N VAL A 186 21.79 9.03 -15.91
CA VAL A 186 21.43 8.57 -14.56
C VAL A 186 21.05 9.74 -13.66
N ALA A 187 19.98 9.58 -12.89
CA ALA A 187 19.52 10.56 -11.92
C ALA A 187 20.55 10.73 -10.80
N LYS A 188 20.82 11.97 -10.42
CA LYS A 188 21.62 12.29 -9.25
C LYS A 188 20.82 12.00 -7.98
N GLY A 189 21.44 11.30 -7.04
CA GLY A 189 20.81 10.86 -5.82
C GLY A 189 21.52 9.65 -5.19
N PRO A 190 20.91 9.03 -4.17
CA PRO A 190 21.51 7.92 -3.42
C PRO A 190 21.91 6.72 -4.30
N TYR A 191 21.16 6.48 -5.37
CA TYR A 191 21.37 5.32 -6.26
C TYR A 191 22.28 5.62 -7.45
N SER A 192 22.77 6.85 -7.62
CA SER A 192 23.45 7.32 -8.84
C SER A 192 24.65 6.46 -9.22
N GLU A 193 25.57 6.20 -8.28
CA GLU A 193 26.78 5.43 -8.56
C GLU A 193 26.47 3.95 -8.88
N LEU A 194 25.51 3.37 -8.17
CA LEU A 194 25.08 1.99 -8.38
C LEU A 194 24.46 1.82 -9.77
N ILE A 195 23.53 2.69 -10.13
CA ILE A 195 22.84 2.64 -11.43
C ILE A 195 23.80 2.97 -12.56
N SER A 196 24.70 3.95 -12.40
CA SER A 196 25.73 4.24 -13.39
C SER A 196 26.56 3.01 -13.69
N ARG A 197 27.00 2.28 -12.65
CA ARG A 197 27.80 1.06 -12.84
C ARG A 197 26.99 -0.10 -13.44
N VAL A 198 25.69 -0.20 -13.13
CA VAL A 198 24.79 -1.17 -13.79
C VAL A 198 24.64 -0.87 -15.27
N MET A 199 24.42 0.39 -15.65
CA MET A 199 24.30 0.78 -17.05
C MET A 199 25.58 0.53 -17.84
N GLU A 200 26.76 0.73 -17.22
CA GLU A 200 28.05 0.33 -17.79
C GLU A 200 28.09 -1.19 -18.06
N PHE A 201 27.73 -2.02 -17.07
CA PHE A 201 27.71 -3.46 -17.25
C PHE A 201 26.74 -3.93 -18.34
N LEU A 202 25.56 -3.32 -18.42
CA LEU A 202 24.59 -3.66 -19.46
C LEU A 202 25.09 -3.25 -20.85
N THR A 203 25.78 -2.11 -20.97
CA THR A 203 26.35 -1.64 -22.24
C THR A 203 27.50 -2.53 -22.70
N GLU A 204 28.33 -3.00 -21.77
CA GLU A 204 29.45 -3.91 -22.04
C GLU A 204 29.00 -5.38 -22.19
N ALA A 205 27.77 -5.71 -21.80
CA ALA A 205 27.26 -7.07 -21.83
C ALA A 205 27.13 -7.60 -23.27
N PRO A 206 27.49 -8.86 -23.52
CA PRO A 206 27.26 -9.49 -24.82
C PRO A 206 25.78 -9.48 -25.23
N GLN A 207 25.53 -9.11 -26.48
CA GLN A 207 24.18 -8.93 -27.04
C GLN A 207 23.35 -10.22 -27.04
N ASP A 208 23.98 -11.39 -27.10
CA ASP A 208 23.29 -12.69 -27.00
C ASP A 208 22.61 -12.88 -25.64
N ILE A 209 23.27 -12.50 -24.54
CA ILE A 209 22.71 -12.60 -23.18
C ILE A 209 21.54 -11.62 -23.01
N LEU A 210 21.70 -10.40 -23.50
CA LEU A 210 20.67 -9.36 -23.46
C LEU A 210 19.44 -9.78 -24.25
N HIS A 211 19.64 -10.27 -25.48
CA HIS A 211 18.59 -10.76 -26.34
C HIS A 211 17.86 -11.95 -25.72
N ASP A 212 18.60 -12.97 -25.26
CA ASP A 212 18.01 -14.13 -24.61
C ASP A 212 17.20 -13.70 -23.38
N SER A 213 17.70 -12.74 -22.61
CA SER A 213 17.04 -12.23 -21.39
C SER A 213 15.90 -11.25 -21.66
N TYR A 214 15.57 -10.96 -22.91
CA TYR A 214 14.58 -9.96 -23.32
C TYR A 214 14.88 -8.54 -22.82
N LEU A 215 16.15 -8.22 -22.57
CA LEU A 215 16.59 -6.93 -22.04
C LEU A 215 17.36 -6.16 -23.12
N ASP A 216 16.63 -5.49 -24.02
CA ASP A 216 17.20 -4.68 -25.10
C ASP A 216 17.37 -3.22 -24.63
N LEU A 217 18.62 -2.74 -24.57
CA LEU A 217 18.94 -1.38 -24.12
C LEU A 217 18.44 -0.30 -25.07
N ASP A 218 18.35 -0.59 -26.37
CA ASP A 218 17.80 0.35 -27.35
C ASP A 218 16.28 0.54 -27.17
N ARG A 219 15.64 -0.30 -26.35
CA ARG A 219 14.22 -0.20 -25.97
C ARG A 219 14.01 0.31 -24.55
N LEU A 220 15.05 0.32 -23.71
CA LEU A 220 14.96 0.88 -22.36
C LEU A 220 14.93 2.40 -22.43
N ASP A 221 13.74 2.99 -22.38
CA ASP A 221 13.55 4.44 -22.31
C ASP A 221 13.82 4.92 -20.88
N GLU A 222 13.37 4.14 -19.89
CA GLU A 222 13.40 4.50 -18.47
C GLU A 222 13.71 3.29 -17.60
N LEU A 223 14.61 3.47 -16.62
CA LEU A 223 14.77 2.58 -15.47
C LEU A 223 14.27 3.30 -14.24
N CYS A 224 13.26 2.75 -13.56
CA CYS A 224 12.62 3.37 -12.42
C CYS A 224 12.69 2.48 -11.17
N CYS A 225 12.39 3.07 -10.02
CA CYS A 225 12.28 2.41 -8.73
C CYS A 225 10.83 2.44 -8.25
N ASP A 226 10.25 1.27 -7.98
CA ASP A 226 9.02 1.15 -7.21
C ASP A 226 9.32 1.50 -5.75
N GLN A 227 8.75 2.62 -5.31
CA GLN A 227 8.93 3.16 -3.97
C GLN A 227 7.97 2.55 -2.94
N ARG A 228 7.03 1.69 -3.33
CA ARG A 228 6.15 1.03 -2.37
C ARG A 228 6.96 0.18 -1.41
N ALA A 229 6.51 0.15 -0.17
CA ALA A 229 7.07 -0.73 0.84
C ALA A 229 6.87 -2.19 0.42
N HIS A 230 7.86 -3.03 0.70
CA HIS A 230 7.69 -4.46 0.57
C HIS A 230 6.73 -4.96 1.64
N ASP A 231 5.65 -5.63 1.23
CA ASP A 231 4.75 -6.35 2.13
C ASP A 231 5.07 -7.85 2.05
N HIS A 232 5.67 -8.42 3.09
CA HIS A 232 6.06 -9.82 3.11
C HIS A 232 4.88 -10.80 2.88
N MET A 233 3.68 -10.40 3.28
CA MET A 233 2.48 -11.24 3.20
C MET A 233 1.73 -11.09 1.88
N HIS A 234 2.01 -10.06 1.10
CA HIS A 234 1.36 -9.87 -0.20
C HIS A 234 1.77 -10.99 -1.19
N PRO A 235 0.81 -11.71 -1.80
CA PRO A 235 1.09 -12.90 -2.63
C PRO A 235 1.95 -12.61 -3.86
N VAL A 236 1.88 -11.41 -4.43
CA VAL A 236 2.80 -10.94 -5.50
C VAL A 236 4.28 -11.20 -5.21
N ASN A 237 4.71 -11.15 -3.94
CA ASN A 237 6.10 -11.38 -3.57
C ASN A 237 6.52 -12.85 -3.63
N LYS A 238 5.58 -13.78 -3.86
CA LYS A 238 5.86 -15.17 -4.22
C LYS A 238 6.11 -15.34 -5.73
N ARG A 239 5.82 -14.33 -6.54
CA ARG A 239 6.13 -14.35 -7.98
C ARG A 239 7.64 -14.35 -8.15
N THR A 240 8.12 -15.28 -8.98
CA THR A 240 9.53 -15.45 -9.27
C THR A 240 10.18 -14.13 -9.72
N ASN A 241 11.27 -13.74 -9.05
CA ASN A 241 12.09 -12.54 -9.31
C ASN A 241 11.37 -11.19 -9.23
N TYR A 242 10.10 -11.12 -8.80
CA TYR A 242 9.36 -9.85 -8.72
C TYR A 242 10.02 -8.78 -7.84
N LEU A 243 10.72 -9.21 -6.77
CA LEU A 243 11.48 -8.33 -5.88
C LEU A 243 12.67 -7.65 -6.57
N PHE A 244 13.20 -8.24 -7.64
CA PHE A 244 14.36 -7.72 -8.35
C PHE A 244 14.00 -6.85 -9.56
N GLY A 245 12.72 -6.82 -9.92
CA GLY A 245 12.15 -5.91 -10.89
C GLY A 245 11.25 -6.59 -11.92
N GLU A 246 10.76 -5.81 -12.86
CA GLU A 246 10.01 -6.25 -14.03
C GLU A 246 9.97 -5.16 -15.11
N TRP A 247 9.72 -5.56 -16.36
CA TRP A 247 9.24 -4.63 -17.37
C TRP A 247 7.83 -4.14 -17.00
N ASP A 248 7.57 -2.84 -17.14
CA ASP A 248 6.28 -2.22 -16.84
C ASP A 248 5.21 -2.65 -17.86
N PRO A 249 4.18 -3.40 -17.45
CA PRO A 249 3.16 -3.90 -18.36
C PRO A 249 2.24 -2.80 -18.91
N HIS A 250 2.28 -1.59 -18.35
CA HIS A 250 1.43 -0.47 -18.77
C HIS A 250 2.12 0.47 -19.77
N GLN A 251 3.42 0.29 -19.99
CA GLN A 251 4.23 1.12 -20.88
C GLN A 251 4.66 0.31 -22.09
N ILE A 252 3.77 0.25 -23.09
CA ILE A 252 3.94 -0.52 -24.31
C ILE A 252 4.03 0.44 -25.49
N ASN A 253 5.09 0.31 -26.28
CA ASN A 253 5.23 1.11 -27.50
C ASN A 253 4.33 0.59 -28.64
N THR A 254 4.27 1.34 -29.74
CA THR A 254 3.46 0.98 -30.92
C THR A 254 3.84 -0.34 -31.59
N LYS A 255 5.01 -0.91 -31.27
CA LYS A 255 5.50 -2.21 -31.75
C LYS A 255 5.18 -3.36 -30.79
N GLY A 256 4.51 -3.10 -29.67
CA GLY A 256 4.13 -4.13 -28.69
C GLY A 256 5.23 -4.48 -27.68
N TYR A 257 6.30 -3.67 -27.57
CA TYR A 257 7.37 -3.91 -26.60
C TYR A 257 7.25 -2.99 -25.38
N TYR A 258 7.60 -3.54 -24.22
CA TYR A 258 7.80 -2.75 -23.02
C TYR A 258 9.04 -1.86 -23.15
N HIS A 259 9.00 -0.67 -22.54
CA HIS A 259 10.09 0.31 -22.63
C HIS A 259 10.49 0.98 -21.30
N ARG A 260 9.79 0.67 -20.20
CA ARG A 260 10.18 1.07 -18.83
C ARG A 260 10.47 -0.17 -17.99
N PHE A 261 11.66 -0.23 -17.38
CA PHE A 261 12.00 -1.29 -16.44
C PHE A 261 11.93 -0.76 -15.01
N VAL A 262 11.33 -1.52 -14.08
CA VAL A 262 11.11 -1.07 -12.70
C VAL A 262 11.76 -2.02 -11.71
N VAL A 263 12.70 -1.53 -10.90
CA VAL A 263 13.32 -2.26 -9.77
C VAL A 263 12.64 -1.88 -8.44
N ARG A 264 12.87 -2.63 -7.36
CA ARG A 264 12.22 -2.36 -6.06
C ARG A 264 13.14 -1.62 -5.10
N LYS A 265 12.59 -0.63 -4.38
CA LYS A 265 13.32 0.18 -3.38
C LYS A 265 14.04 -0.67 -2.35
N LEU A 266 13.41 -1.73 -1.84
CA LEU A 266 14.02 -2.63 -0.85
C LEU A 266 15.38 -3.20 -1.31
N ILE A 267 15.48 -3.62 -2.58
CA ILE A 267 16.74 -4.16 -3.12
C ILE A 267 17.75 -3.04 -3.34
N MET A 268 17.30 -1.88 -3.82
CA MET A 268 18.17 -0.73 -4.02
C MET A 268 18.79 -0.24 -2.70
N ASP A 269 17.97 -0.08 -1.66
CA ASP A 269 18.41 0.32 -0.32
C ASP A 269 19.35 -0.72 0.30
N ALA A 270 19.02 -2.01 0.18
CA ALA A 270 19.86 -3.11 0.64
C ALA A 270 21.25 -3.11 -0.01
N LEU A 271 21.32 -2.88 -1.33
CA LEU A 271 22.58 -2.83 -2.05
C LEU A 271 23.41 -1.59 -1.71
N VAL A 272 22.78 -0.42 -1.59
CA VAL A 272 23.48 0.81 -1.18
C VAL A 272 24.00 0.68 0.25
N ASP A 273 23.18 0.19 1.19
CA ASP A 273 23.62 -0.08 2.56
C ASP A 273 24.82 -1.04 2.59
N TRP A 274 24.79 -2.10 1.77
CA TRP A 274 25.92 -3.02 1.66
C TRP A 274 27.20 -2.36 1.13
N VAL A 275 27.08 -1.50 0.11
CA VAL A 275 28.20 -0.74 -0.49
C VAL A 275 28.79 0.25 0.51
N ASP A 276 27.95 0.91 1.31
CA ASP A 276 28.36 1.96 2.24
C ASP A 276 28.58 1.47 3.68
N HIS A 277 28.33 0.17 3.95
CA HIS A 277 28.38 -0.39 5.30
C HIS A 277 29.71 -0.06 6.02
N PRO A 278 29.69 0.69 7.15
CA PRO A 278 30.90 1.26 7.77
C PRO A 278 31.91 0.23 8.27
N LYS A 279 31.43 -0.96 8.65
CA LYS A 279 32.27 -2.04 9.23
C LYS A 279 32.91 -2.96 8.18
N SER A 280 32.72 -2.68 6.90
CA SER A 280 33.26 -3.55 5.86
C SER A 280 34.77 -3.39 5.70
N ARG A 281 35.47 -4.51 5.50
CA ARG A 281 36.93 -4.55 5.30
C ARG A 281 37.32 -4.38 3.82
N ALA A 282 36.36 -4.51 2.90
CA ALA A 282 36.61 -4.38 1.46
C ALA A 282 36.53 -2.92 1.02
N ASN A 283 37.32 -2.54 0.02
CA ASN A 283 37.24 -1.22 -0.60
C ASN A 283 35.81 -0.94 -1.10
N ARG A 284 35.33 0.30 -0.95
CA ARG A 284 33.99 0.72 -1.38
C ARG A 284 33.79 0.51 -2.88
N GLU A 285 34.77 0.84 -3.72
CA GLU A 285 34.67 0.64 -5.18
C GLU A 285 34.53 -0.85 -5.57
N GLU A 286 35.22 -1.73 -4.83
CA GLU A 286 35.11 -3.18 -5.03
C GLU A 286 33.72 -3.69 -4.64
N ARG A 287 33.12 -3.10 -3.61
CA ARG A 287 31.73 -3.38 -3.24
C ARG A 287 30.76 -2.83 -4.29
N LEU A 288 30.91 -1.59 -4.70
CA LEU A 288 30.08 -1.00 -5.75
C LEU A 288 30.06 -1.87 -7.01
N PHE A 289 31.23 -2.39 -7.42
CA PHE A 289 31.33 -3.34 -8.52
C PHE A 289 30.51 -4.62 -8.28
N ASP A 290 30.66 -5.27 -7.13
CA ASP A 290 29.96 -6.51 -6.81
C ASP A 290 28.43 -6.30 -6.72
N ALA A 291 27.99 -5.19 -6.12
CA ALA A 291 26.59 -4.84 -5.97
C ALA A 291 25.94 -4.54 -7.32
N ALA A 292 26.60 -3.77 -8.18
CA ALA A 292 26.15 -3.49 -9.54
C ALA A 292 26.10 -4.77 -10.40
N ALA A 293 27.09 -5.67 -10.24
CA ALA A 293 27.10 -6.95 -10.95
C ALA A 293 25.91 -7.82 -10.52
N ALA A 294 25.63 -7.88 -9.21
CA ALA A 294 24.49 -8.62 -8.68
C ALA A 294 23.16 -8.04 -9.16
N LEU A 295 22.99 -6.71 -9.12
CA LEU A 295 21.78 -6.04 -9.59
C LEU A 295 21.55 -6.27 -11.09
N CYS A 296 22.59 -6.13 -11.91
CA CYS A 296 22.54 -6.44 -13.34
C CYS A 296 22.11 -7.90 -13.58
N GLY A 297 22.70 -8.85 -12.86
CA GLY A 297 22.35 -10.27 -12.93
C GLY A 297 20.89 -10.54 -12.58
N THR A 298 20.35 -9.86 -11.56
CA THR A 298 18.95 -10.01 -11.16
C THR A 298 17.97 -9.29 -12.09
N MET A 299 18.36 -8.16 -12.68
CA MET A 299 17.58 -7.48 -13.73
C MET A 299 17.41 -8.37 -14.97
N LEU A 300 18.47 -9.06 -15.40
CA LEU A 300 18.37 -10.04 -16.50
C LEU A 300 17.41 -11.18 -16.16
N MET A 301 17.42 -11.66 -14.91
CA MET A 301 16.48 -12.69 -14.46
C MET A 301 15.04 -12.18 -14.42
N ALA A 302 14.81 -10.98 -13.90
CA ALA A 302 13.50 -10.34 -13.85
C ALA A 302 12.93 -10.10 -15.25
N SER A 303 13.74 -9.51 -16.15
CA SER A 303 13.39 -9.30 -17.57
C SER A 303 13.02 -10.62 -18.27
N SER A 304 13.72 -11.70 -17.95
CA SER A 304 13.44 -13.03 -18.49
C SER A 304 12.05 -13.55 -18.10
N ILE A 305 11.58 -13.22 -16.89
CA ILE A 305 10.26 -13.61 -16.39
C ILE A 305 9.16 -12.73 -16.98
N SER A 306 9.36 -11.41 -17.07
CA SER A 306 8.35 -10.50 -17.66
C SER A 306 8.25 -10.61 -19.18
N GLY A 307 9.35 -10.99 -19.86
CA GLY A 307 9.42 -10.97 -21.32
C GLY A 307 9.57 -9.56 -21.90
N ALA A 308 9.62 -9.46 -23.23
CA ALA A 308 9.81 -8.20 -23.95
C ALA A 308 8.50 -7.42 -24.20
N GLY A 309 7.36 -8.07 -23.99
CA GLY A 309 6.02 -7.57 -24.31
C GLY A 309 4.92 -8.56 -23.91
N PRO A 310 3.63 -8.19 -24.02
CA PRO A 310 2.50 -8.99 -23.54
C PRO A 310 2.45 -10.41 -24.12
N ASP A 311 2.84 -10.58 -25.38
CA ASP A 311 2.77 -11.85 -26.10
C ASP A 311 4.04 -12.73 -25.96
N THR A 312 4.97 -12.36 -25.08
CA THR A 312 6.25 -13.10 -24.95
C THR A 312 6.05 -14.49 -24.37
N HIS A 313 5.23 -14.59 -23.32
CA HIS A 313 4.95 -15.85 -22.64
C HIS A 313 3.46 -16.14 -22.74
N ASP A 314 3.11 -17.24 -23.41
CA ASP A 314 1.73 -17.69 -23.52
C ASP A 314 1.31 -18.55 -22.30
N SER A 315 0.04 -18.99 -22.29
CA SER A 315 -0.48 -19.83 -21.21
C SER A 315 0.09 -21.26 -21.17
N THR A 316 0.93 -21.64 -22.14
CA THR A 316 1.59 -22.96 -22.17
C THR A 316 2.93 -22.95 -21.43
N ILE A 317 3.49 -21.76 -21.16
CA ILE A 317 4.70 -21.59 -20.36
C ILE A 317 4.32 -21.43 -18.90
N SER A 318 4.85 -22.31 -18.05
CA SER A 318 4.77 -22.17 -16.59
C SER A 318 6.10 -21.77 -15.97
N LEU A 319 6.04 -21.23 -14.75
CA LEU A 319 7.23 -20.83 -13.99
C LEU A 319 8.19 -21.99 -13.79
N THR A 320 7.68 -23.21 -13.62
CA THR A 320 8.49 -24.44 -13.47
C THR A 320 9.43 -24.67 -14.64
N ASN A 321 8.95 -24.44 -15.87
CA ASN A 321 9.75 -24.62 -17.09
C ASN A 321 10.67 -23.43 -17.36
N LEU A 322 10.27 -22.22 -16.96
CA LEU A 322 11.01 -20.99 -17.22
C LEU A 322 12.19 -20.78 -16.25
N LEU A 323 12.02 -21.19 -14.98
CA LEU A 323 13.00 -21.00 -13.91
C LEU A 323 14.44 -21.50 -14.23
N PRO A 324 14.64 -22.73 -14.76
CA PRO A 324 15.97 -23.22 -15.09
C PRO A 324 16.66 -22.41 -16.21
N LEU A 325 15.89 -21.88 -17.17
CA LEU A 325 16.40 -21.05 -18.26
C LEU A 325 16.86 -19.70 -17.72
N VAL A 326 16.04 -19.08 -16.87
CA VAL A 326 16.30 -17.79 -16.24
C VAL A 326 17.57 -17.84 -15.37
N ALA A 327 17.72 -18.88 -14.54
CA ALA A 327 18.90 -19.05 -13.70
C ALA A 327 20.19 -19.20 -14.54
N ARG A 328 20.11 -19.94 -15.66
CA ARG A 328 21.24 -20.15 -16.56
C ARG A 328 21.73 -18.85 -17.19
N ARG A 329 20.84 -17.92 -17.55
CA ARG A 329 21.18 -16.61 -18.12
C ARG A 329 22.06 -15.79 -17.16
N ARG A 330 21.68 -15.73 -15.88
CA ARG A 330 22.49 -15.10 -14.83
C ARG A 330 23.86 -15.76 -14.69
N ASP A 331 23.90 -17.09 -14.66
CA ASP A 331 25.16 -17.82 -14.46
C ASP A 331 26.13 -17.62 -15.63
N ILE A 332 25.62 -17.54 -16.87
CA ILE A 332 26.40 -17.19 -18.06
C ILE A 332 26.93 -15.76 -17.94
N PHE A 333 26.09 -14.80 -17.57
CA PHE A 333 26.51 -13.41 -17.35
C PHE A 333 27.64 -13.31 -16.32
N TYR A 334 27.48 -13.96 -15.16
CA TYR A 334 28.51 -13.96 -14.13
C TYR A 334 29.80 -14.66 -14.55
N ALA A 335 29.72 -15.78 -15.28
CA ALA A 335 30.91 -16.45 -15.80
C ALA A 335 31.71 -15.52 -16.72
N ARG A 336 31.05 -14.87 -17.67
CA ARG A 336 31.71 -13.93 -18.59
C ARG A 336 32.27 -12.69 -17.89
N LEU A 337 31.56 -12.18 -16.88
CA LEU A 337 32.06 -11.07 -16.07
C LEU A 337 33.29 -11.48 -15.24
N MET A 338 33.34 -12.71 -14.73
CA MET A 338 34.51 -13.24 -14.03
C MET A 338 35.72 -13.40 -14.96
N ASP A 339 35.47 -13.73 -16.23
CA ASP A 339 36.53 -13.86 -17.24
C ASP A 339 37.10 -12.49 -17.65
N SER A 340 36.27 -11.44 -17.70
CA SER A 340 36.70 -10.08 -18.09
C SER A 340 37.45 -9.32 -16.99
N VAL A 341 37.34 -9.76 -15.73
CA VAL A 341 38.00 -9.11 -14.59
C VAL A 341 39.40 -9.69 -14.37
N ASP A 342 40.39 -8.82 -14.13
CA ASP A 342 41.78 -9.21 -13.90
C ASP A 342 42.38 -8.65 -12.59
N GLY A 343 43.61 -9.08 -12.29
CA GLY A 343 44.41 -8.54 -11.19
C GLY A 343 43.89 -8.90 -9.78
N PRO A 344 44.09 -8.02 -8.79
CA PRO A 344 43.69 -8.26 -7.40
C PRO A 344 42.19 -8.53 -7.22
N ARG A 345 41.33 -7.90 -8.03
CA ARG A 345 39.88 -8.11 -8.02
C ARG A 345 39.52 -9.54 -8.40
N LYS A 346 40.10 -10.08 -9.48
CA LYS A 346 39.88 -11.48 -9.89
C LYS A 346 40.24 -12.45 -8.77
N ALA A 347 41.39 -12.26 -8.13
CA ALA A 347 41.83 -13.10 -7.01
C ALA A 347 40.87 -13.02 -5.80
N ARG A 348 40.33 -11.83 -5.50
CA ARG A 348 39.29 -11.61 -4.47
C ARG A 348 38.00 -12.35 -4.83
N LEU A 349 37.47 -12.13 -6.03
CA LEU A 349 36.21 -12.73 -6.48
C LEU A 349 36.29 -14.26 -6.55
N LEU A 350 37.40 -14.83 -7.02
CA LEU A 350 37.61 -16.29 -7.02
C LEU A 350 37.63 -16.87 -5.60
N ARG A 351 38.17 -16.13 -4.63
CA ARG A 351 38.15 -16.55 -3.22
C ARG A 351 36.73 -16.52 -2.66
N GLU A 352 35.96 -15.48 -2.95
CA GLU A 352 34.56 -15.37 -2.52
C GLU A 352 33.66 -16.41 -3.22
N GLN A 353 33.88 -16.67 -4.52
CA GLN A 353 33.20 -17.74 -5.26
C GLN A 353 33.47 -19.11 -4.63
N ARG A 354 34.72 -19.41 -4.22
CA ARG A 354 35.03 -20.68 -3.53
C ARG A 354 34.33 -20.81 -2.19
N LYS A 355 34.13 -19.71 -1.45
CA LYS A 355 33.40 -19.74 -0.17
C LYS A 355 31.90 -19.93 -0.37
N THR A 356 31.33 -19.20 -1.32
CA THR A 356 29.88 -19.12 -1.54
C THR A 356 29.37 -20.14 -2.56
N GLN A 357 30.28 -20.87 -3.21
CA GLN A 357 30.05 -21.83 -4.30
C GLN A 357 29.41 -21.21 -5.56
N GLN A 358 29.29 -19.88 -5.64
CA GLN A 358 28.68 -19.16 -6.75
C GLN A 358 29.38 -17.81 -6.96
N PRO A 359 29.59 -17.35 -8.20
CA PRO A 359 30.03 -15.97 -8.45
C PRO A 359 29.07 -14.97 -7.79
N PHE A 360 29.63 -13.93 -7.16
CA PHE A 360 28.86 -12.89 -6.43
C PHE A 360 27.87 -13.44 -5.38
N GLY A 361 28.04 -14.69 -4.94
CA GLY A 361 27.13 -15.35 -4.01
C GLY A 361 27.04 -14.67 -2.64
N HIS A 362 28.07 -13.90 -2.26
CA HIS A 362 28.10 -13.13 -1.02
C HIS A 362 27.07 -12.00 -1.00
N ILE A 363 26.78 -11.38 -2.15
CA ILE A 363 25.73 -10.37 -2.27
C ILE A 363 24.36 -11.02 -2.09
N ARG A 364 24.13 -12.14 -2.77
CA ARG A 364 22.87 -12.89 -2.64
C ARG A 364 22.62 -13.35 -1.21
N GLN A 365 23.65 -13.86 -0.52
CA GLN A 365 23.56 -14.23 0.89
C GLN A 365 23.20 -13.03 1.77
N HIS A 366 23.82 -11.87 1.52
CA HIS A 366 23.51 -10.64 2.25
C HIS A 366 22.06 -10.18 2.01
N LEU A 367 21.62 -10.10 0.75
CA LEU A 367 20.25 -9.75 0.39
C LEU A 367 19.25 -10.70 1.04
N ASN A 368 19.46 -12.01 0.93
CA ASN A 368 18.57 -12.99 1.55
C ASN A 368 18.49 -12.83 3.07
N MET A 369 19.60 -12.52 3.74
CA MET A 369 19.62 -12.30 5.18
C MET A 369 18.88 -11.01 5.57
N GLN A 370 19.06 -9.92 4.82
CA GLN A 370 18.33 -8.67 5.05
C GLN A 370 16.83 -8.85 4.79
N LEU A 371 16.44 -9.49 3.68
CA LEU A 371 15.05 -9.79 3.36
C LEU A 371 14.39 -10.67 4.41
N ALA A 372 15.09 -11.70 4.90
CA ALA A 372 14.58 -12.57 5.96
C ALA A 372 14.41 -11.82 7.28
N GLY A 373 15.38 -10.98 7.65
CA GLY A 373 15.28 -10.13 8.85
C GLY A 373 14.12 -9.14 8.76
N TYR A 374 13.98 -8.48 7.61
CA TYR A 374 12.90 -7.54 7.33
C TYR A 374 11.52 -8.21 7.38
N GLY A 375 11.36 -9.35 6.70
CA GLY A 375 10.11 -10.13 6.73
C GLY A 375 9.76 -10.63 8.13
N ALA A 376 10.74 -11.11 8.91
CA ALA A 376 10.52 -11.55 10.28
C ALA A 376 10.03 -10.40 11.20
N GLN A 377 10.62 -9.21 11.06
CA GLN A 377 10.17 -8.02 11.80
C GLN A 377 8.75 -7.62 11.42
N GLN A 378 8.39 -7.68 10.13
CA GLN A 378 7.03 -7.38 9.69
C GLN A 378 6.00 -8.32 10.28
N VAL A 379 6.26 -9.64 10.24
CA VAL A 379 5.35 -10.62 10.84
C VAL A 379 5.21 -10.36 12.33
N GLN A 380 6.31 -10.17 13.05
CA GLN A 380 6.28 -9.90 14.49
C GLN A 380 5.47 -8.64 14.84
N HIS A 381 5.74 -7.52 14.17
CA HIS A 381 5.07 -6.26 14.45
C HIS A 381 3.58 -6.29 14.07
N ARG A 382 3.22 -7.02 13.00
CA ARG A 382 1.83 -7.18 12.57
C ARG A 382 1.03 -7.95 13.61
N GLU A 383 1.53 -9.09 14.06
CA GLU A 383 0.88 -9.89 15.11
C GLU A 383 0.71 -9.10 16.42
N LEU A 384 1.74 -8.36 16.84
CA LEU A 384 1.64 -7.51 18.02
C LEU A 384 0.61 -6.39 17.84
N SER A 385 0.61 -5.72 16.69
CA SER A 385 -0.35 -4.67 16.36
C SER A 385 -1.80 -5.19 16.43
N HIS A 386 -2.05 -6.35 15.83
CA HIS A 386 -3.34 -7.04 15.86
C HIS A 386 -3.76 -7.42 17.30
N MET A 387 -2.88 -8.06 18.07
CA MET A 387 -3.17 -8.43 19.46
C MET A 387 -3.52 -7.21 20.32
N TYR A 388 -2.77 -6.11 20.19
CA TYR A 388 -3.09 -4.87 20.91
C TYR A 388 -4.41 -4.26 20.45
N ALA A 389 -4.74 -4.34 19.15
CA ALA A 389 -6.01 -3.85 18.62
C ALA A 389 -7.18 -4.64 19.24
N ILE A 390 -7.14 -5.98 19.23
CA ILE A 390 -8.17 -6.85 19.83
C ILE A 390 -8.30 -6.61 21.33
N MET A 391 -7.19 -6.41 22.05
CA MET A 391 -7.22 -6.08 23.47
C MET A 391 -7.73 -4.65 23.74
N GLY A 392 -7.91 -3.84 22.69
CA GLY A 392 -8.36 -2.45 22.68
C GLY A 392 -7.29 -1.41 23.05
N TYR A 393 -6.02 -1.77 23.05
CA TYR A 393 -4.91 -0.83 23.24
C TYR A 393 -4.54 -0.14 21.91
N ALA A 394 -5.39 0.76 21.45
CA ALA A 394 -5.25 1.40 20.14
C ALA A 394 -3.92 2.14 19.94
N GLU A 395 -3.41 2.85 20.96
CA GLU A 395 -2.13 3.54 20.87
C GLU A 395 -0.96 2.57 20.66
N ALA A 396 -0.89 1.49 21.46
CA ALA A 396 0.16 0.47 21.32
C ALA A 396 0.06 -0.29 19.98
N SER A 397 -1.16 -0.53 19.49
CA SER A 397 -1.38 -1.13 18.18
C SER A 397 -0.80 -0.27 17.05
N ARG A 398 -1.04 1.05 17.11
CA ARG A 398 -0.50 2.03 16.15
C ARG A 398 1.00 2.15 16.20
N GLU A 399 1.61 2.13 17.38
CA GLU A 399 3.07 2.16 17.52
C GLU A 399 3.72 0.98 16.79
N HIS A 400 3.16 -0.22 16.90
CA HIS A 400 3.63 -1.39 16.18
C HIS A 400 3.28 -1.37 14.69
N ALA A 401 2.13 -0.83 14.30
CA ALA A 401 1.77 -0.68 12.89
C ALA A 401 2.69 0.31 12.17
N ILE A 402 3.03 1.44 12.79
CA ILE A 402 3.94 2.48 12.23
C ILE A 402 5.37 1.94 12.08
N ALA A 403 5.79 0.99 12.92
CA ALA A 403 7.08 0.34 12.76
C ALA A 403 7.19 -0.48 11.45
N ILE A 404 6.07 -0.80 10.81
CA ILE A 404 6.00 -1.52 9.53
C ILE A 404 5.74 -0.52 8.39
N PRO A 405 6.59 -0.48 7.35
CA PRO A 405 6.38 0.41 6.21
C PRO A 405 5.17 0.06 5.31
N ALA A 406 4.68 -1.18 5.34
CA ALA A 406 3.60 -1.67 4.48
C ALA A 406 2.24 -1.05 4.85
N ALA A 407 1.48 -0.63 3.83
CA ALA A 407 0.19 0.03 4.01
C ALA A 407 -0.91 -0.90 4.55
N SER A 408 -0.85 -2.20 4.21
CA SER A 408 -1.81 -3.25 4.63
C SER A 408 -1.97 -3.30 6.15
N THR A 409 -0.89 -3.60 6.87
CA THR A 409 -0.92 -3.71 8.34
C THR A 409 -1.46 -2.45 9.02
N ARG A 410 -1.12 -1.25 8.52
CA ARG A 410 -1.61 0.00 9.08
C ARG A 410 -3.13 0.13 8.94
N ILE A 411 -3.65 -0.09 7.73
CA ILE A 411 -5.10 0.03 7.49
C ILE A 411 -5.87 -1.05 8.24
N GLU A 412 -5.40 -2.30 8.23
CA GLU A 412 -5.97 -3.39 9.02
C GLU A 412 -6.05 -3.01 10.51
N SER A 413 -4.94 -2.55 11.09
CA SER A 413 -4.87 -2.16 12.51
C SER A 413 -5.81 -1.00 12.85
N GLU A 414 -5.98 -0.01 11.98
CA GLU A 414 -6.89 1.12 12.23
C GLU A 414 -8.35 0.68 12.18
N ILE A 415 -8.71 -0.24 11.27
CA ILE A 415 -10.07 -0.81 11.23
C ILE A 415 -10.35 -1.56 12.54
N GLU A 416 -9.45 -2.46 12.95
CA GLU A 416 -9.59 -3.23 14.20
C GLU A 416 -9.62 -2.34 15.44
N CYS A 417 -8.76 -1.32 15.51
CA CYS A 417 -8.77 -0.35 16.60
C CYS A 417 -10.07 0.45 16.65
N THR A 418 -10.63 0.81 15.49
CA THR A 418 -11.90 1.53 15.38
C THR A 418 -13.06 0.66 15.87
N ILE A 419 -13.11 -0.61 15.45
CA ILE A 419 -14.10 -1.60 15.91
C ILE A 419 -14.03 -1.74 17.44
N ASN A 420 -12.84 -1.97 18.00
CA ASN A 420 -12.67 -2.16 19.43
C ASN A 420 -12.94 -0.89 20.26
N SER A 421 -12.61 0.29 19.72
CA SER A 421 -12.95 1.57 20.34
C SER A 421 -14.47 1.79 20.39
N ALA A 422 -15.18 1.40 19.33
CA ALA A 422 -16.64 1.42 19.31
C ALA A 422 -17.24 0.43 20.31
N HIS A 423 -16.72 -0.81 20.40
CA HIS A 423 -17.14 -1.77 21.42
C HIS A 423 -16.99 -1.20 22.83
N ARG A 424 -15.82 -0.63 23.15
CA ARG A 424 -15.59 0.02 24.45
C ARG A 424 -16.54 1.18 24.69
N ALA A 425 -16.81 2.02 23.69
CA ALA A 425 -17.75 3.12 23.84
C ALA A 425 -19.17 2.62 24.17
N ILE A 426 -19.60 1.51 23.53
CA ILE A 426 -20.86 0.83 23.84
C ILE A 426 -20.87 0.31 25.28
N ASP A 427 -19.78 -0.35 25.74
CA ASP A 427 -19.66 -0.87 27.11
C ASP A 427 -19.79 0.25 28.17
N HIS A 428 -19.31 1.45 27.87
CA HIS A 428 -19.43 2.62 28.74
C HIS A 428 -20.77 3.37 28.57
N GLY A 429 -21.71 2.85 27.78
CA GLY A 429 -23.01 3.48 27.52
C GLY A 429 -22.94 4.72 26.61
N SER A 430 -21.81 4.97 25.95
CA SER A 430 -21.59 6.14 25.09
C SER A 430 -21.87 5.82 23.62
N ILE A 431 -23.14 5.59 23.29
CA ILE A 431 -23.57 5.16 21.93
C ILE A 431 -23.27 6.21 20.86
N GLN A 432 -23.37 7.49 21.19
CA GLN A 432 -23.02 8.58 20.28
C GLN A 432 -21.56 8.48 19.82
N GLN A 433 -20.65 8.26 20.77
CA GLN A 433 -19.21 8.11 20.48
C GLN A 433 -18.93 6.84 19.68
N ALA A 434 -19.63 5.73 19.96
CA ALA A 434 -19.55 4.52 19.16
C ALA A 434 -19.94 4.77 17.70
N CYS A 435 -21.01 5.54 17.46
CA CYS A 435 -21.43 5.94 16.12
C CYS A 435 -20.38 6.79 15.39
N GLU A 436 -19.66 7.66 16.11
CA GLU A 436 -18.58 8.48 15.53
C GLU A 436 -17.37 7.64 15.10
N TYR A 437 -17.01 6.60 15.86
CA TYR A 437 -15.98 5.65 15.45
C TYR A 437 -16.44 4.85 14.22
N MET A 438 -17.64 4.25 14.27
CA MET A 438 -18.15 3.43 13.16
C MET A 438 -18.34 4.21 11.86
N ALA A 439 -18.57 5.52 11.91
CA ALA A 439 -18.69 6.36 10.72
C ALA A 439 -17.40 6.42 9.90
N GLN A 440 -16.26 6.06 10.47
CA GLN A 440 -14.95 6.06 9.80
C GLN A 440 -14.66 4.75 9.04
N LEU A 441 -15.33 3.64 9.42
CA LEU A 441 -15.06 2.31 8.86
C LEU A 441 -15.24 2.24 7.33
N PRO A 442 -16.32 2.81 6.72
CA PRO A 442 -16.49 2.75 5.28
C PRO A 442 -15.36 3.45 4.51
N ASP A 443 -14.88 4.59 5.01
CA ASP A 443 -13.76 5.32 4.39
C ASP A 443 -12.45 4.52 4.48
N LEU A 444 -12.16 3.94 5.65
CA LEU A 444 -10.98 3.11 5.86
C LEU A 444 -10.95 1.88 4.93
N LEU A 445 -12.08 1.15 4.83
CA LEU A 445 -12.23 0.01 3.94
C LEU A 445 -12.04 0.41 2.48
N LYS A 446 -12.73 1.48 2.05
CA LYS A 446 -12.65 1.99 0.68
C LYS A 446 -11.23 2.40 0.33
N ARG A 447 -10.57 3.19 1.19
CA ARG A 447 -9.17 3.61 0.98
C ARG A 447 -8.23 2.42 0.95
N GLY A 448 -8.42 1.43 1.83
CA GLY A 448 -7.65 0.20 1.85
C GLY A 448 -7.72 -0.56 0.53
N VAL A 449 -8.93 -0.71 -0.02
CA VAL A 449 -9.13 -1.36 -1.33
C VAL A 449 -8.57 -0.50 -2.47
N GLU A 450 -8.88 0.78 -2.51
CA GLU A 450 -8.51 1.68 -3.61
C GLU A 450 -7.00 1.90 -3.73
N CYS A 451 -6.24 1.83 -2.63
CA CYS A 451 -4.78 1.92 -2.66
C CYS A 451 -4.07 0.55 -2.75
N GLY A 452 -4.82 -0.55 -2.76
CA GLY A 452 -4.28 -1.92 -2.84
C GLY A 452 -3.68 -2.48 -1.55
N ALA A 453 -3.90 -1.80 -0.41
CA ALA A 453 -3.52 -2.30 0.92
C ALA A 453 -4.39 -3.48 1.37
N LEU A 454 -5.68 -3.45 1.04
CA LEU A 454 -6.60 -4.58 1.14
C LEU A 454 -6.80 -5.18 -0.24
N VAL A 455 -7.15 -6.48 -0.28
CA VAL A 455 -7.47 -7.13 -1.54
C VAL A 455 -8.72 -6.52 -2.16
N ASP A 456 -8.71 -6.33 -3.48
CA ASP A 456 -9.89 -5.94 -4.24
C ASP A 456 -10.96 -7.04 -4.17
N PRO A 457 -12.15 -6.76 -3.60
CA PRO A 457 -13.18 -7.77 -3.38
C PRO A 457 -13.62 -8.51 -4.67
N TRP A 458 -13.52 -7.87 -5.84
CA TRP A 458 -13.84 -8.52 -7.12
C TRP A 458 -12.94 -9.71 -7.44
N ASN A 459 -11.72 -9.75 -6.87
CA ASN A 459 -10.80 -10.87 -7.05
C ASN A 459 -11.29 -12.15 -6.35
N ILE A 460 -12.19 -12.04 -5.36
CA ILE A 460 -12.75 -13.20 -4.65
C ILE A 460 -13.49 -14.10 -5.64
N LEU A 461 -14.43 -13.54 -6.42
CA LEU A 461 -15.11 -14.25 -7.49
C LEU A 461 -14.20 -14.44 -8.71
N GLY A 462 -13.48 -13.40 -9.13
CA GLY A 462 -12.69 -13.43 -10.37
C GLY A 462 -11.60 -14.50 -10.38
N PHE A 463 -11.06 -14.84 -9.21
CA PHE A 463 -9.97 -15.81 -9.06
C PHE A 463 -10.27 -16.90 -8.02
N HIS A 464 -11.50 -17.02 -7.52
CA HIS A 464 -11.89 -18.02 -6.50
C HIS A 464 -10.99 -17.99 -5.26
N GLY A 465 -10.67 -16.79 -4.77
CA GLY A 465 -9.76 -16.59 -3.63
C GLY A 465 -8.28 -16.91 -3.92
N GLN A 466 -7.90 -17.10 -5.19
CA GLN A 466 -6.51 -17.34 -5.60
C GLN A 466 -5.85 -16.06 -6.13
N PHE A 467 -4.53 -16.04 -6.13
CA PHE A 467 -3.67 -15.05 -6.75
C PHE A 467 -2.85 -15.68 -7.88
N PRO A 468 -3.11 -15.34 -9.15
CA PRO A 468 -2.29 -15.80 -10.28
C PRO A 468 -0.89 -15.19 -10.21
N LEU A 469 0.17 -15.99 -10.22
CA LEU A 469 1.57 -15.54 -10.24
C LEU A 469 2.14 -15.40 -11.65
N PHE A 470 1.55 -16.11 -12.62
CA PHE A 470 2.00 -16.13 -14.00
C PHE A 470 0.85 -16.40 -14.98
N ALA A 471 1.16 -16.48 -16.28
CA ALA A 471 0.18 -16.67 -17.34
C ALA A 471 -0.53 -18.05 -17.26
N ALA A 472 0.18 -19.09 -16.82
CA ALA A 472 -0.39 -20.42 -16.67
C ALA A 472 -1.26 -20.50 -15.40
N ARG A 473 -2.45 -21.12 -15.52
CA ARG A 473 -3.40 -21.25 -14.41
C ARG A 473 -2.84 -22.03 -13.22
N GLU A 474 -1.98 -23.01 -13.48
CA GLU A 474 -1.30 -23.81 -12.45
C GLU A 474 -0.37 -22.97 -11.56
N ASP A 475 0.12 -21.84 -12.07
CA ASP A 475 0.95 -20.89 -11.33
C ASP A 475 0.07 -19.93 -10.50
N SER A 476 -0.85 -20.46 -9.70
CA SER A 476 -1.70 -19.69 -8.79
C SER A 476 -1.54 -20.18 -7.35
N ILE A 477 -1.66 -19.28 -6.39
CA ILE A 477 -1.57 -19.58 -4.95
C ILE A 477 -2.77 -19.00 -4.21
N PRO A 478 -3.15 -19.51 -3.02
CA PRO A 478 -4.18 -18.88 -2.21
C PRO A 478 -3.82 -17.43 -1.86
N ASP A 479 -4.77 -16.50 -2.01
CA ASP A 479 -4.60 -15.11 -1.57
C ASP A 479 -5.08 -14.98 -0.12
N ASN A 480 -4.15 -15.10 0.81
CA ASN A 480 -4.39 -14.96 2.26
C ASN A 480 -5.05 -13.64 2.66
N ARG A 481 -4.92 -12.58 1.86
CA ARG A 481 -5.57 -11.29 2.16
C ARG A 481 -7.08 -11.35 2.01
N VAL A 482 -7.62 -12.34 1.28
CA VAL A 482 -9.06 -12.55 1.16
C VAL A 482 -9.63 -12.96 2.52
N GLU A 483 -9.00 -13.91 3.21
CA GLU A 483 -9.41 -14.32 4.56
C GLU A 483 -9.36 -13.12 5.52
N THR A 484 -8.26 -12.36 5.52
CA THR A 484 -8.15 -11.15 6.34
C THR A 484 -9.26 -10.14 6.04
N LEU A 485 -9.62 -9.91 4.77
CA LEU A 485 -10.71 -9.01 4.42
C LEU A 485 -12.07 -9.54 4.90
N LEU A 486 -12.31 -10.85 4.80
CA LEU A 486 -13.53 -11.48 5.31
C LEU A 486 -13.67 -11.29 6.82
N ASP A 487 -12.59 -11.53 7.57
CA ASP A 487 -12.56 -11.36 9.03
C ASP A 487 -12.82 -9.90 9.43
N LEU A 488 -12.20 -8.94 8.72
CA LEU A 488 -12.45 -7.51 8.94
C LEU A 488 -13.91 -7.14 8.67
N MET A 489 -14.49 -7.65 7.58
CA MET A 489 -15.89 -7.38 7.23
C MET A 489 -16.87 -8.00 8.24
N GLU A 490 -16.57 -9.20 8.75
CA GLU A 490 -17.35 -9.80 9.83
C GLU A 490 -17.29 -8.94 11.10
N GLY A 491 -16.11 -8.46 11.49
CA GLY A 491 -15.94 -7.54 12.62
C GLY A 491 -16.73 -6.23 12.43
N VAL A 492 -16.72 -5.66 11.21
CA VAL A 492 -17.47 -4.45 10.86
C VAL A 492 -18.99 -4.67 10.98
N PHE A 493 -19.51 -5.78 10.46
CA PHE A 493 -20.93 -6.09 10.59
C PHE A 493 -21.32 -6.42 12.04
N GLY A 494 -20.43 -7.08 12.79
CA GLY A 494 -20.59 -7.36 14.21
C GLY A 494 -20.77 -6.09 15.04
N ILE A 495 -19.92 -5.07 14.86
CA ILE A 495 -20.03 -3.81 15.61
C ILE A 495 -21.27 -3.01 15.22
N TYR A 496 -21.64 -2.96 13.93
CA TYR A 496 -22.88 -2.30 13.51
C TYR A 496 -24.11 -2.95 14.14
N SER A 497 -24.17 -4.28 14.09
CA SER A 497 -25.25 -5.08 14.69
C SER A 497 -25.37 -4.79 16.19
N ARG A 498 -24.25 -4.81 16.90
CA ARG A 498 -24.20 -4.51 18.33
C ARG A 498 -24.64 -3.09 18.66
N CYS A 499 -24.15 -2.09 17.92
CA CYS A 499 -24.53 -0.70 18.17
C CYS A 499 -26.01 -0.46 17.90
N LEU A 500 -26.56 -1.07 16.84
CA LEU A 500 -27.97 -0.96 16.48
C LEU A 500 -28.87 -1.53 17.60
N GLY A 501 -28.56 -2.73 18.09
CA GLY A 501 -29.29 -3.35 19.20
C GLY A 501 -29.22 -2.51 20.49
N GLU A 502 -28.03 -2.01 20.84
CA GLU A 502 -27.86 -1.23 22.06
C GLU A 502 -28.51 0.16 21.97
N ALA A 503 -28.48 0.81 20.80
CA ALA A 503 -29.18 2.07 20.57
C ALA A 503 -30.69 1.92 20.78
N ALA A 504 -31.28 0.81 20.31
CA ALA A 504 -32.70 0.51 20.54
C ALA A 504 -33.00 0.22 22.01
N ALA A 505 -32.19 -0.61 22.67
CA ALA A 505 -32.35 -0.93 24.09
C ALA A 505 -32.19 0.31 24.99
N GLN A 506 -31.32 1.26 24.62
CA GLN A 506 -31.11 2.54 25.32
C GLN A 506 -32.09 3.65 24.89
N GLY A 507 -32.95 3.40 23.91
CA GLY A 507 -34.03 4.31 23.50
C GLY A 507 -33.51 5.54 22.78
N HIS A 508 -32.53 5.33 21.91
CA HIS A 508 -32.01 6.31 20.97
C HIS A 508 -32.44 5.95 19.54
N PRO A 509 -33.75 6.07 19.20
CA PRO A 509 -34.28 5.62 17.91
C PRO A 509 -33.66 6.37 16.72
N GLU A 510 -33.34 7.66 16.90
CA GLU A 510 -32.68 8.45 15.85
C GLU A 510 -31.28 7.92 15.52
N LEU A 511 -30.53 7.47 16.54
CA LEU A 511 -29.22 6.86 16.35
C LEU A 511 -29.34 5.47 15.73
N ALA A 512 -30.31 4.67 16.15
CA ALA A 512 -30.58 3.37 15.56
C ALA A 512 -30.88 3.48 14.05
N VAL A 513 -31.73 4.43 13.64
CA VAL A 513 -32.00 4.69 12.21
C VAL A 513 -30.73 5.10 11.46
N LYS A 514 -29.91 5.99 12.05
CA LYS A 514 -28.66 6.43 11.43
C LYS A 514 -27.68 5.27 11.24
N VAL A 515 -27.50 4.42 12.25
CA VAL A 515 -26.63 3.24 12.20
C VAL A 515 -27.15 2.24 11.18
N SER A 516 -28.46 1.97 11.17
CA SER A 516 -29.08 1.03 10.22
C SER A 516 -28.87 1.47 8.76
N ASN A 517 -29.03 2.76 8.45
CA ASN A 517 -28.80 3.28 7.08
C ASN A 517 -27.34 3.07 6.62
N VAL A 518 -26.37 3.34 7.50
CA VAL A 518 -24.95 3.15 7.18
C VAL A 518 -24.65 1.65 7.02
N PHE A 519 -25.14 0.82 7.94
CA PHE A 519 -24.96 -0.63 7.86
C PHE A 519 -25.57 -1.21 6.58
N GLN A 520 -26.80 -0.83 6.22
CA GLN A 520 -27.42 -1.25 4.96
C GLN A 520 -26.56 -0.89 3.75
N SER A 521 -26.09 0.37 3.67
CA SER A 521 -25.26 0.81 2.54
C SER A 521 -23.95 0.02 2.42
N GLN A 522 -23.34 -0.34 3.56
CA GLN A 522 -22.12 -1.14 3.62
C GLN A 522 -22.39 -2.61 3.24
N ALA A 523 -23.51 -3.16 3.67
CA ALA A 523 -23.97 -4.50 3.33
C ALA A 523 -24.26 -4.64 1.83
N GLU A 524 -25.00 -3.69 1.25
CA GLU A 524 -25.28 -3.64 -0.19
C GLU A 524 -24.00 -3.47 -1.04
N TRP A 525 -23.03 -2.68 -0.53
CA TRP A 525 -21.73 -2.56 -1.17
C TRP A 525 -20.97 -3.88 -1.13
N TRP A 526 -21.00 -4.62 -0.03
CA TRP A 526 -20.26 -5.87 0.13
C TRP A 526 -20.84 -7.03 -0.69
N ASP A 527 -22.15 -7.22 -0.65
CA ASP A 527 -22.79 -8.40 -1.25
C ASP A 527 -22.68 -8.43 -2.78
N ARG A 528 -22.41 -7.29 -3.43
CA ARG A 528 -22.16 -7.23 -4.89
C ARG A 528 -20.95 -8.06 -5.33
N PHE A 529 -20.03 -8.35 -4.42
CA PHE A 529 -18.79 -9.06 -4.70
C PHE A 529 -18.92 -10.57 -4.54
N GLY A 530 -20.09 -11.08 -4.13
CA GLY A 530 -20.40 -12.51 -4.05
C GLY A 530 -19.42 -13.35 -3.23
N SER A 531 -18.92 -12.81 -2.12
CA SER A 531 -18.03 -13.50 -1.18
C SER A 531 -18.57 -14.85 -0.69
N SER A 532 -19.90 -15.00 -0.61
CA SER A 532 -20.58 -16.20 -0.11
C SER A 532 -20.73 -17.35 -1.12
N VAL A 533 -20.37 -17.11 -2.40
CA VAL A 533 -20.54 -18.09 -3.49
C VAL A 533 -19.43 -19.14 -3.49
N ILE A 534 -18.25 -18.79 -2.98
CA ILE A 534 -17.08 -19.68 -2.97
C ILE A 534 -17.19 -20.64 -1.78
N GLU A 535 -17.29 -21.94 -2.07
CA GLU A 535 -17.55 -22.98 -1.06
C GLU A 535 -16.44 -23.09 0.01
N ASP A 536 -15.18 -22.89 -0.40
CA ASP A 536 -14.01 -23.03 0.46
C ASP A 536 -13.67 -21.78 1.30
N LEU A 537 -14.47 -20.71 1.21
CA LEU A 537 -14.27 -19.47 1.96
C LEU A 537 -15.32 -19.25 3.05
N PRO A 538 -14.98 -18.57 4.16
CA PRO A 538 -15.95 -18.12 5.15
C PRO A 538 -17.10 -17.32 4.51
N LYS A 539 -18.34 -17.64 4.91
CA LYS A 539 -19.53 -17.00 4.36
C LYS A 539 -19.87 -15.74 5.14
N VAL A 540 -19.48 -14.59 4.59
CA VAL A 540 -19.82 -13.27 5.13
C VAL A 540 -20.90 -12.63 4.25
N GLN A 541 -22.14 -12.60 4.73
CA GLN A 541 -23.30 -12.02 4.03
C GLN A 541 -23.75 -10.73 4.72
N GLY A 542 -23.64 -9.61 4.01
CA GLY A 542 -23.94 -8.28 4.53
C GLY A 542 -25.43 -8.08 4.79
N MET A 543 -26.27 -8.32 3.79
CA MET A 543 -27.71 -8.06 3.88
C MET A 543 -28.39 -8.95 4.91
N GLU A 544 -28.03 -10.24 4.96
CA GLU A 544 -28.51 -11.16 6.01
C GLU A 544 -28.14 -10.65 7.41
N SER A 545 -26.90 -10.17 7.59
CA SER A 545 -26.44 -9.58 8.87
C SER A 545 -27.24 -8.33 9.25
N TRP A 546 -27.52 -7.46 8.29
CA TRP A 546 -28.30 -6.24 8.51
C TRP A 546 -29.78 -6.51 8.81
N GLU A 547 -30.42 -7.42 8.08
CA GLU A 547 -31.82 -7.81 8.32
C GLU A 547 -31.97 -8.44 9.70
N SER A 548 -31.05 -9.34 10.06
CA SER A 548 -30.98 -9.95 11.38
C SER A 548 -30.82 -8.91 12.50
N ALA A 549 -29.86 -7.99 12.36
CA ALA A 549 -29.63 -6.92 13.33
C ALA A 549 -30.83 -5.98 13.48
N THR A 550 -31.52 -5.66 12.37
CA THR A 550 -32.71 -4.81 12.37
C THR A 550 -33.87 -5.49 13.10
N ASN A 551 -34.09 -6.79 12.86
CA ASN A 551 -35.10 -7.56 13.59
C ASN A 551 -34.82 -7.61 15.09
N VAL A 552 -33.56 -7.77 15.49
CA VAL A 552 -33.13 -7.72 16.90
C VAL A 552 -33.36 -6.34 17.51
N SER A 553 -32.96 -5.28 16.81
CA SER A 553 -33.17 -3.89 17.23
C SER A 553 -34.64 -3.56 17.46
N ASP A 554 -35.52 -3.96 16.53
CA ASP A 554 -36.97 -3.78 16.67
C ASP A 554 -37.53 -4.52 17.89
N ALA A 555 -37.07 -5.74 18.13
CA ALA A 555 -37.49 -6.52 19.30
C ALA A 555 -37.01 -5.87 20.61
N LEU A 556 -35.78 -5.37 20.66
CA LEU A 556 -35.22 -4.68 21.82
C LEU A 556 -35.91 -3.33 22.09
N GLY A 557 -36.27 -2.59 21.04
CA GLY A 557 -37.08 -1.38 21.15
C GLY A 557 -38.44 -1.65 21.79
N LYS A 558 -39.13 -2.70 21.34
CA LYS A 558 -40.42 -3.14 21.92
C LYS A 558 -40.28 -3.69 23.34
N TRP A 559 -39.21 -4.44 23.61
CA TRP A 559 -38.90 -4.94 24.96
C TRP A 559 -38.77 -3.76 25.94
N ARG A 560 -38.07 -2.71 25.53
CA ARG A 560 -37.95 -1.48 26.32
C ARG A 560 -39.30 -0.78 26.53
N GLU A 561 -40.12 -0.66 25.50
CA GLU A 561 -41.47 -0.06 25.61
C GLU A 561 -42.39 -0.87 26.53
N ALA A 562 -42.25 -2.20 26.54
CA ALA A 562 -43.07 -3.11 27.33
C ALA A 562 -42.72 -3.14 28.83
N GLY A 563 -41.51 -2.73 29.23
CA GLY A 563 -41.09 -2.65 30.64
C GLY A 563 -41.22 -3.99 31.38
N GLU A 564 -41.93 -4.02 32.52
CA GLU A 564 -42.11 -5.25 33.32
C GLU A 564 -42.83 -6.38 32.56
N ALA A 565 -43.64 -6.08 31.54
CA ALA A 565 -44.32 -7.09 30.72
C ALA A 565 -43.36 -7.86 29.79
N ALA A 566 -42.13 -7.36 29.61
CA ALA A 566 -41.14 -7.92 28.71
C ALA A 566 -40.39 -9.15 29.29
N GLY A 567 -40.53 -9.40 30.59
CA GLY A 567 -40.04 -10.61 31.26
C GLY A 567 -40.90 -11.86 31.01
N ASP A 568 -42.06 -11.72 30.35
CA ASP A 568 -42.92 -12.84 29.99
C ASP A 568 -42.41 -13.55 28.72
N ILE A 569 -42.27 -14.87 28.79
CA ILE A 569 -41.92 -15.74 27.65
C ILE A 569 -42.93 -15.56 26.49
N SER A 570 -44.17 -15.18 26.79
CA SER A 570 -45.21 -14.93 25.79
C SER A 570 -44.88 -13.73 24.87
N PHE A 571 -44.16 -12.72 25.38
CA PHE A 571 -43.66 -11.59 24.59
C PHE A 571 -42.61 -12.06 23.58
N TRP A 572 -41.59 -12.77 24.06
CA TRP A 572 -40.50 -13.23 23.20
C TRP A 572 -40.97 -14.24 22.15
N ARG A 573 -41.94 -15.11 22.45
CA ARG A 573 -42.52 -16.01 21.45
C ARG A 573 -43.06 -15.29 20.21
N GLN A 574 -43.53 -14.05 20.32
CA GLN A 574 -44.03 -13.26 19.18
C GLN A 574 -42.91 -12.66 18.32
N HIS A 575 -41.69 -12.59 18.85
CA HIS A 575 -40.54 -11.96 18.21
C HIS A 575 -39.47 -12.96 17.77
N VAL A 576 -39.40 -14.12 18.43
CA VAL A 576 -38.43 -15.20 18.20
C VAL A 576 -38.51 -15.81 16.80
N GLU A 577 -39.69 -15.86 16.16
CA GLU A 577 -39.81 -16.38 14.78
C GLU A 577 -38.98 -15.58 13.75
N ARG A 578 -38.54 -14.37 14.12
CA ARG A 578 -37.70 -13.50 13.29
C ARG A 578 -36.20 -13.73 13.49
N PHE A 579 -35.80 -14.51 14.49
CA PHE A 579 -34.40 -14.82 14.77
C PHE A 579 -33.99 -16.08 14.01
N GLN A 580 -33.38 -15.88 12.84
CA GLN A 580 -33.02 -16.97 11.93
C GLN A 580 -31.56 -17.43 12.07
N SER A 581 -30.75 -16.80 12.93
CA SER A 581 -29.34 -17.14 13.11
C SER A 581 -28.88 -17.12 14.57
N ALA A 582 -27.85 -17.91 14.87
CA ALA A 582 -27.20 -17.97 16.19
C ALA A 582 -26.75 -16.58 16.68
N GLN A 583 -26.26 -15.74 15.76
CA GLN A 583 -25.85 -14.36 16.04
C GLN A 583 -27.02 -13.49 16.52
N ALA A 584 -28.22 -13.64 15.92
CA ALA A 584 -29.40 -12.89 16.32
C ALA A 584 -29.77 -13.17 17.79
N TYR A 585 -29.81 -14.45 18.16
CA TYR A 585 -30.05 -14.86 19.55
C TYR A 585 -28.96 -14.37 20.48
N ALA A 586 -27.69 -14.52 20.09
CA ALA A 586 -26.56 -14.11 20.91
C ALA A 586 -26.60 -12.61 21.23
N LEU A 587 -26.95 -11.78 20.25
CA LEU A 587 -27.02 -10.34 20.43
C LEU A 587 -28.13 -9.95 21.42
N VAL A 588 -29.34 -10.47 21.24
CA VAL A 588 -30.47 -10.21 22.16
C VAL A 588 -30.13 -10.67 23.57
N VAL A 589 -29.62 -11.90 23.71
CA VAL A 589 -29.28 -12.49 25.01
C VAL A 589 -28.17 -11.68 25.69
N SER A 590 -27.13 -11.28 24.95
CA SER A 590 -26.06 -10.43 25.49
C SER A 590 -26.61 -9.10 25.99
N THR A 591 -27.43 -8.41 25.20
CA THR A 591 -28.03 -7.14 25.61
C THR A 591 -28.92 -7.32 26.85
N LEU A 592 -29.73 -8.39 26.94
CA LEU A 592 -30.56 -8.65 28.13
C LEU A 592 -29.72 -8.94 29.37
N LEU A 593 -28.61 -9.68 29.22
CA LEU A 593 -27.64 -9.90 30.29
C LEU A 593 -27.01 -8.58 30.75
N ASP A 594 -26.65 -7.68 29.84
CA ASP A 594 -26.13 -6.34 30.15
C ASP A 594 -27.16 -5.51 30.94
N LYS A 595 -28.45 -5.70 30.67
CA LYS A 595 -29.56 -5.05 31.38
C LYS A 595 -30.05 -5.81 32.63
N GLN A 596 -29.36 -6.89 33.02
CA GLN A 596 -29.68 -7.74 34.17
C GLN A 596 -31.06 -8.41 34.12
N ASP A 597 -31.64 -8.58 32.92
CA ASP A 597 -32.90 -9.32 32.72
C ASP A 597 -32.62 -10.82 32.56
N PHE A 598 -32.26 -11.45 33.69
CA PHE A 598 -31.87 -12.87 33.72
C PHE A 598 -32.99 -13.82 33.31
N VAL A 599 -34.24 -13.44 33.52
CA VAL A 599 -35.41 -14.29 33.21
C VAL A 599 -35.61 -14.34 31.70
N ALA A 600 -35.68 -13.18 31.04
CA ALA A 600 -35.82 -13.11 29.59
C ALA A 600 -34.63 -13.75 28.88
N SER A 601 -33.40 -13.49 29.33
CA SER A 601 -32.20 -14.07 28.72
C SER A 601 -32.19 -15.61 28.82
N MET A 602 -32.60 -16.18 29.95
CA MET A 602 -32.68 -17.64 30.11
C MET A 602 -33.79 -18.25 29.24
N GLY A 603 -34.95 -17.59 29.18
CA GLY A 603 -36.06 -18.01 28.31
C GLY A 603 -35.63 -18.07 26.84
N LEU A 604 -34.92 -17.06 26.36
CA LEU A 604 -34.39 -17.02 25.00
C LEU A 604 -33.27 -18.04 24.74
N MET A 605 -32.37 -18.27 25.70
CA MET A 605 -31.36 -19.33 25.55
C MET A 605 -31.99 -20.72 25.47
N MET A 606 -33.03 -21.00 26.27
CA MET A 606 -33.78 -22.27 26.19
C MET A 606 -34.50 -22.42 24.84
N GLN A 607 -35.05 -21.33 24.33
CA GLN A 607 -35.67 -21.30 23.01
C GLN A 607 -34.64 -21.52 21.89
N TRP A 608 -33.48 -20.88 21.96
CA TRP A 608 -32.38 -21.12 21.03
C TRP A 608 -31.95 -22.59 21.06
N MET A 609 -31.77 -23.18 22.25
CA MET A 609 -31.50 -24.62 22.39
C MET A 609 -32.58 -25.51 21.75
N SER A 610 -33.83 -25.07 21.71
CA SER A 610 -34.91 -25.83 21.07
C SER A 610 -34.87 -25.80 19.53
N GLN A 611 -34.19 -24.80 18.94
CA GLN A 611 -34.08 -24.59 17.49
C GLN A 611 -32.67 -24.85 16.94
N LEU A 612 -31.83 -25.59 17.67
CA LEU A 612 -30.43 -25.84 17.30
C LEU A 612 -30.25 -26.48 15.93
N SER A 613 -31.21 -27.30 15.47
CA SER A 613 -31.14 -27.93 14.14
C SER A 613 -31.17 -26.91 13.00
N ASP A 614 -31.83 -25.78 13.23
CA ASP A 614 -32.16 -24.80 12.19
C ASP A 614 -31.27 -23.55 12.32
N VAL A 615 -30.91 -23.18 13.56
CA VAL A 615 -30.20 -21.93 13.89
C VAL A 615 -28.70 -22.15 14.17
N GLY A 616 -28.31 -23.36 14.56
CA GLY A 616 -26.94 -23.71 14.95
C GLY A 616 -26.58 -23.36 16.40
N PHE A 617 -25.44 -23.88 16.87
CA PHE A 617 -24.95 -23.75 18.26
C PHE A 617 -24.13 -22.48 18.52
N GLU A 618 -23.48 -21.96 17.49
CA GLU A 618 -22.50 -20.88 17.59
C GLU A 618 -22.45 -20.06 16.30
N SER A 619 -22.02 -18.82 16.45
CA SER A 619 -21.53 -17.96 15.38
C SER A 619 -20.03 -17.69 15.64
N PRO A 620 -19.25 -17.23 14.66
CA PRO A 620 -17.78 -17.12 14.81
C PRO A 620 -17.31 -16.36 16.05
N HIS A 621 -18.11 -15.41 16.54
CA HIS A 621 -17.81 -14.63 17.75
C HIS A 621 -18.73 -14.88 18.95
N HIS A 622 -19.76 -15.72 18.82
CA HIS A 622 -20.70 -15.94 19.93
C HIS A 622 -21.10 -17.40 20.04
N SER A 623 -20.95 -17.95 21.24
CA SER A 623 -21.38 -19.30 21.58
C SER A 623 -22.47 -19.29 22.63
N ILE A 624 -23.50 -20.14 22.45
CA ILE A 624 -24.53 -20.33 23.48
C ILE A 624 -23.91 -20.76 24.82
N PHE A 625 -22.81 -21.52 24.78
CA PHE A 625 -22.11 -21.98 25.98
C PHE A 625 -21.46 -20.82 26.75
N GLU A 626 -20.88 -19.86 26.04
CA GLU A 626 -20.30 -18.67 26.65
C GLU A 626 -21.36 -17.81 27.33
N LEU A 627 -22.50 -17.60 26.67
CA LEU A 627 -23.62 -16.85 27.22
C LEU A 627 -24.27 -17.56 28.42
N LEU A 628 -24.36 -18.89 28.42
CA LEU A 628 -24.80 -19.66 29.57
C LEU A 628 -23.83 -19.53 30.76
N ILE A 629 -22.52 -19.60 30.51
CA ILE A 629 -21.49 -19.39 31.55
C ILE A 629 -21.59 -17.98 32.12
N ARG A 630 -21.75 -16.98 31.25
CA ARG A 630 -21.93 -15.58 31.64
C ARG A 630 -23.20 -15.41 32.48
N TRP A 631 -24.33 -15.93 32.01
CA TRP A 631 -25.58 -15.91 32.74
C TRP A 631 -25.44 -16.54 34.13
N MET A 632 -24.84 -17.74 34.22
CA MET A 632 -24.63 -18.40 35.50
C MET A 632 -23.78 -17.54 36.43
N ARG A 633 -22.70 -16.93 35.92
CA ARG A 633 -21.83 -16.06 36.70
C ARG A 633 -22.58 -14.83 37.22
N ASP A 634 -23.35 -14.18 36.36
CA ASP A 634 -24.03 -12.93 36.71
C ASP A 634 -25.25 -13.18 37.60
N ALA A 635 -26.05 -14.22 37.34
CA ALA A 635 -27.21 -14.60 38.16
C ALA A 635 -26.83 -15.19 39.53
N THR A 636 -25.64 -15.78 39.67
CA THR A 636 -25.13 -16.30 40.96
C THR A 636 -24.25 -15.30 41.72
N ARG A 637 -23.99 -14.12 41.13
CA ARG A 637 -23.23 -13.06 41.77
C ARG A 637 -24.04 -12.53 42.94
N ARG A 638 -23.61 -12.85 44.17
CA ARG A 638 -24.11 -12.17 45.37
C ARG A 638 -23.69 -10.71 45.27
N ASP A 639 -24.63 -9.78 45.48
CA ASP A 639 -24.28 -8.38 45.70
C ASP A 639 -23.16 -8.33 46.73
N PRO A 640 -22.00 -7.70 46.42
CA PRO A 640 -20.96 -7.58 47.41
C PRO A 640 -21.53 -6.75 48.57
N GLU A 641 -21.55 -7.31 49.78
CA GLU A 641 -21.68 -6.49 50.98
C GLU A 641 -20.66 -5.34 50.86
N PRO A 642 -21.04 -4.10 51.17
CA PRO A 642 -20.14 -2.97 51.04
C PRO A 642 -18.87 -3.23 51.84
N LEU A 643 -17.76 -3.50 51.14
CA LEU A 643 -16.46 -3.75 51.75
C LEU A 643 -16.13 -2.62 52.71
N THR A 644 -15.91 -2.98 53.97
CA THR A 644 -15.49 -2.01 54.98
C THR A 644 -14.14 -1.41 54.58
N ALA A 645 -13.88 -0.16 54.96
CA ALA A 645 -12.66 0.57 54.55
C ALA A 645 -11.34 -0.16 54.89
N ALA A 646 -11.39 -1.16 55.77
CA ALA A 646 -10.25 -1.99 56.15
C ALA A 646 -9.88 -3.10 55.14
N GLU A 647 -10.79 -3.51 54.25
CA GLU A 647 -10.60 -4.69 53.38
C GLU A 647 -10.08 -4.36 51.98
N ARG A 648 -10.15 -3.08 51.58
CA ARG A 648 -9.71 -2.61 50.24
C ARG A 648 -8.21 -2.79 49.92
N PRO A 649 -7.25 -2.70 50.86
CA PRO A 649 -5.83 -2.83 50.53
C PRO A 649 -5.38 -4.27 50.26
N VAL A 650 -6.16 -5.28 50.65
CA VAL A 650 -5.74 -6.69 50.60
C VAL A 650 -5.95 -7.32 49.21
N MET A 651 -6.85 -6.76 48.39
CA MET A 651 -7.12 -7.29 47.03
C MET A 651 -6.17 -6.80 45.93
N ILE A 652 -5.37 -5.74 46.16
CA ILE A 652 -4.42 -5.20 45.15
C ILE A 652 -3.14 -6.07 45.06
N ARG A 653 -2.96 -7.05 45.94
CA ARG A 653 -1.84 -8.00 45.92
C ARG A 653 -2.31 -9.43 45.67
N ARG A 654 -2.83 -9.73 44.47
CA ARG A 654 -2.75 -11.07 43.88
C ARG A 654 -2.63 -10.99 42.38
#